data_AF-A0AAF5CVD4-F1
#
_entry.id   AF-A0AAF5CVD4-F1
#
_cell.length_a   1.000
_cell.length_b   1.000
_cell.length_c   1.000
_cell.angle_alpha   90.00
_cell.angle_beta   90.00
_cell.angle_gamma   90.00
#
_symmetry.space_group_name_H-M   'P 1'
#
loop_
_entity.id
_entity.type
_entity.pdbx_description
1 polymer ?
#
loop_
_entity_poly.entity_id
_entity_poly.type
_entity_poly.pdbx_seq_one_letter_code
_entity_poly.pdbx_strand_id
1 'polypeptide(L)'
;MILLFYLNSKNTSTNIKLWIFLLLTWTNIVQSSLILDEDAPKNGYSGRICGIGDMNKDGYTDIIVQNDDELTIRLQSETGIFSNQTTPKILQIESTKSSCFVGDFNGDTIPDIISVSELDDSIFHVTVFLFNDVNKFNFTVFSLDTLLFDEPIIADVNGDGITDLIGFKSEDYELVCFTGGDKFGVERCTQLFRNDLTNNGNNVNGKGKMRPKKYFPHIFADFDGDMRADFVFGMENESQKLVLEMYVKNEYQNYWILHKNAIAKIPNNYDEKNLAAPVVSDFDADGHLDIAFPVCSDNGCKKIEKFLIWSNKNSSKVSKSELLKEGGEWNYITIDNKESELAVTGKEQAVIFRVGDFNLDGYPDLIAVAKINNGDHPIILENVECNGCENVTRKFEMKTTQRLIEPADMSGGKVMLTGFFDLKEDGNLDILVEYMDKKNQQTKHDFIKCDDKGDTTFLKVQTHTNVCQKDCPGRKARDFGSGIPWHGACVSYSMTDSWGSFKVSKKCQLSQTNQRTLQGPYILFGLGRSPNFIDIIKFDGPFNYKRMVKAKSFELPQIVPNSRIVAVPPRESNNLWYIRLYLTPSRLILQSFIVLAIKYYRSSVEKLFPVYMSYDSLLDCICPSKSENYITILRNRYKVKDKLGKGSFGTVLEVEDIITSTKLAMKIAKKHDDDGRCLVLEKRILTKIRKLNHFPVIYAAGSFKKYNYIIFEKLGKNLQLLMYEKNDKKSFHHCVIAEIGHQLIEALSILHTAGYLHRDIKPDNIMVGLPPNDNKIYLIDFGMGRRFKNFDGTLRINKRTKISFRGTKVFASNWALANYEQKPWDDVNCVLLSLAFMLNGTLPWWGSYCDTRKLVKKKQKYTNMDMFKRFGYNGRRFASYVLNFIHKNEVDYKYMSKCLKNEKETLDRETFEAYWSWDLNWTNNLSNPYENNMIELSKKTLKHVSKKETEKIKL
;
A
#
# COMPACT_ATOMS: atom_id res chain seq x y z
N MET A 1 20.06 8.15 30.36
CA MET A 1 20.83 6.88 30.30
C MET A 1 22.13 6.96 31.08
N ILE A 2 23.06 7.88 30.75
CA ILE A 2 24.38 7.97 31.44
C ILE A 2 24.25 8.38 32.93
N LEU A 3 23.32 9.28 33.28
CA LEU A 3 23.05 9.62 34.69
C LEU A 3 22.44 8.47 35.51
N LEU A 4 21.69 7.56 34.87
CA LEU A 4 21.01 6.45 35.55
C LEU A 4 21.98 5.37 36.03
N PHE A 5 23.15 5.24 35.37
CA PHE A 5 24.16 4.27 35.78
C PHE A 5 24.96 4.73 37.01
N TYR A 6 25.11 6.03 37.22
CA TYR A 6 25.96 6.54 38.32
C TYR A 6 25.26 6.55 39.67
N LEU A 7 23.93 6.74 39.70
CA LEU A 7 23.18 6.87 40.96
C LEU A 7 22.84 5.55 41.62
N ASN A 8 23.07 4.41 40.97
CA ASN A 8 22.72 3.10 41.51
C ASN A 8 23.73 2.55 42.53
N SER A 9 24.80 3.28 42.89
CA SER A 9 25.86 2.71 43.75
C SER A 9 25.90 3.15 45.21
N LYS A 10 25.27 4.25 45.68
CA LYS A 10 25.40 4.63 47.11
C LYS A 10 24.16 5.33 47.69
N ASN A 11 23.71 4.81 48.84
CA ASN A 11 22.75 5.35 49.82
C ASN A 11 21.27 5.46 49.42
N THR A 12 20.51 4.48 49.94
CA THR A 12 19.06 4.28 49.80
C THR A 12 18.17 5.37 50.39
N SER A 13 18.65 6.14 51.38
CA SER A 13 17.85 7.19 52.03
C SER A 13 17.63 8.42 51.12
N THR A 14 18.64 8.81 50.35
CA THR A 14 18.56 9.94 49.41
C THR A 14 17.64 9.67 48.22
N ASN A 15 17.42 8.39 47.88
CA ASN A 15 16.62 8.02 46.71
C ASN A 15 15.14 8.37 46.86
N ILE A 16 14.52 8.18 48.04
CA ILE A 16 13.07 8.40 48.18
C ILE A 16 12.70 9.88 47.98
N LYS A 17 13.48 10.82 48.53
CA LYS A 17 13.24 12.26 48.32
C LYS A 17 13.41 12.66 46.85
N LEU A 18 14.40 12.08 46.16
CA LEU A 18 14.63 12.35 44.74
C LEU A 18 13.50 11.78 43.87
N TRP A 19 12.96 10.60 44.20
CA TRP A 19 11.82 10.01 43.51
C TRP A 19 10.53 10.82 43.71
N ILE A 20 10.27 11.31 44.93
CA ILE A 20 9.12 12.19 45.19
C ILE A 20 9.29 13.52 44.43
N PHE A 21 10.50 14.08 44.39
CA PHE A 21 10.80 15.28 43.62
C PHE A 21 10.66 15.06 42.10
N LEU A 22 11.09 13.91 41.59
CA LEU A 22 10.93 13.53 40.18
C LEU A 22 9.45 13.29 39.82
N LEU A 23 8.66 12.72 40.73
CA LEU A 23 7.21 12.55 40.55
C LEU A 23 6.47 13.89 40.57
N LEU A 24 6.81 14.78 41.51
CA LEU A 24 6.20 16.12 41.60
C LEU A 24 6.61 17.03 40.44
N THR A 25 7.87 16.94 39.98
CA THR A 25 8.31 17.64 38.77
C THR A 25 7.68 17.03 37.53
N TRP A 26 7.44 15.72 37.47
CA TRP A 26 6.68 15.12 36.38
C TRP A 26 5.21 15.54 36.38
N THR A 27 4.53 15.63 37.53
CA THR A 27 3.15 16.14 37.55
C THR A 27 3.09 17.61 37.15
N ASN A 28 4.08 18.43 37.55
CA ASN A 28 4.16 19.82 37.11
C ASN A 28 4.55 19.96 35.63
N ILE A 29 5.40 19.08 35.10
CA ILE A 29 5.75 19.07 33.66
C ILE A 29 4.55 18.59 32.84
N VAL A 30 3.76 17.63 33.33
CA VAL A 30 2.52 17.20 32.67
C VAL A 30 1.46 18.31 32.74
N GLN A 31 1.41 19.10 33.82
CA GLN A 31 0.55 20.29 33.87
C GLN A 31 1.05 21.41 32.96
N SER A 32 2.36 21.58 32.76
CA SER A 32 2.89 22.59 31.82
C SER A 32 2.95 22.10 30.37
N SER A 33 2.79 20.80 30.11
CA SER A 33 2.66 20.24 28.76
C SER A 33 1.21 20.05 28.31
N LEU A 34 0.24 20.30 29.19
CA LEU A 34 -1.03 20.86 28.75
C LEU A 34 -0.71 22.27 28.25
N ILE A 35 -0.17 22.34 27.03
CA ILE A 35 -0.40 23.49 26.17
C ILE A 35 -1.90 23.69 26.28
N LEU A 36 -2.31 24.74 26.99
CA LEU A 36 -3.69 25.18 26.99
C LEU A 36 -3.99 25.35 25.51
N ASP A 37 -4.78 24.43 24.92
CA ASP A 37 -5.31 24.60 23.59
C ASP A 37 -5.87 26.01 23.59
N GLU A 38 -5.24 26.94 22.86
CA GLU A 38 -5.86 28.23 22.65
C GLU A 38 -7.26 27.90 22.07
N ASP A 39 -8.31 28.37 22.73
CA ASP A 39 -9.64 28.03 22.25
C ASP A 39 -9.81 28.72 20.90
N ALA A 40 -10.05 27.94 19.83
CA ALA A 40 -10.57 28.47 18.59
C ALA A 40 -11.76 29.40 18.92
N PRO A 41 -11.94 30.51 18.19
CA PRO A 41 -12.97 31.48 18.50
C PRO A 41 -14.32 30.76 18.62
N LYS A 42 -15.00 30.95 19.76
CA LYS A 42 -16.26 30.23 20.11
C LYS A 42 -17.42 30.41 19.11
N ASN A 43 -17.27 31.30 18.12
CA ASN A 43 -18.31 31.72 17.18
C ASN A 43 -17.87 31.62 15.71
N GLY A 44 -16.94 30.71 15.41
CA GLY A 44 -16.31 30.55 14.10
C GLY A 44 -15.45 31.76 13.68
N TYR A 45 -14.88 31.67 12.48
CA TYR A 45 -14.08 32.71 11.86
C TYR A 45 -14.90 33.47 10.83
N SER A 46 -14.77 34.81 10.77
CA SER A 46 -15.48 35.63 9.78
C SER A 46 -14.89 35.45 8.37
N GLY A 47 -15.78 35.42 7.38
CA GLY A 47 -15.46 35.47 5.95
C GLY A 47 -15.67 34.16 5.20
N ARG A 48 -15.73 34.29 3.87
CA ARG A 48 -15.89 33.21 2.89
C ARG A 48 -14.54 32.59 2.55
N ILE A 49 -14.51 31.28 2.31
CA ILE A 49 -13.28 30.57 1.95
C ILE A 49 -12.96 30.84 0.47
N CYS A 50 -11.90 31.57 0.17
CA CYS A 50 -11.50 31.85 -1.21
C CYS A 50 -10.61 30.73 -1.77
N GLY A 51 -9.65 30.25 -0.97
CA GLY A 51 -8.70 29.21 -1.35
C GLY A 51 -7.91 28.71 -0.14
N ILE A 52 -7.07 27.71 -0.35
CA ILE A 52 -6.23 27.09 0.69
C ILE A 52 -4.83 26.81 0.15
N GLY A 53 -3.82 26.84 1.02
CA GLY A 53 -2.43 26.57 0.66
C GLY A 53 -1.48 26.92 1.81
N ASP A 54 -0.27 26.38 1.82
CA ASP A 54 0.76 26.70 2.82
C ASP A 54 1.49 28.00 2.43
N MET A 55 1.08 29.11 3.03
CA MET A 55 1.49 30.47 2.61
C MET A 55 2.80 30.91 3.27
N ASN A 56 3.11 30.39 4.45
CA ASN A 56 4.33 30.71 5.20
C ASN A 56 5.42 29.60 5.10
N LYS A 57 5.13 28.48 4.42
CA LYS A 57 5.98 27.30 4.26
C LYS A 57 6.34 26.59 5.57
N ASP A 58 5.46 26.61 6.56
CA ASP A 58 5.66 25.89 7.81
C ASP A 58 5.21 24.42 7.75
N GLY A 59 4.55 24.04 6.65
CA GLY A 59 4.06 22.69 6.40
C GLY A 59 2.62 22.45 6.86
N TYR A 60 1.91 23.47 7.33
CA TYR A 60 0.49 23.47 7.63
C TYR A 60 -0.31 24.14 6.51
N THR A 61 -1.49 23.62 6.21
CA THR A 61 -2.37 24.23 5.20
C THR A 61 -3.04 25.48 5.79
N ASP A 62 -2.83 26.64 5.19
CA ASP A 62 -3.47 27.90 5.57
C ASP A 62 -4.74 28.16 4.74
N ILE A 63 -5.50 29.19 5.14
CA ILE A 63 -6.76 29.57 4.48
C ILE A 63 -6.70 31.03 4.02
N ILE A 64 -7.08 31.25 2.77
CA ILE A 64 -7.33 32.57 2.21
C ILE A 64 -8.82 32.86 2.32
N VAL A 65 -9.15 33.91 3.04
CA VAL A 65 -10.53 34.26 3.40
C VAL A 65 -10.91 35.59 2.77
N GLN A 66 -12.06 35.61 2.12
CA GLN A 66 -12.68 36.78 1.53
C GLN A 66 -13.73 37.39 2.47
N ASN A 67 -13.62 38.68 2.76
CA ASN A 67 -14.68 39.50 3.34
C ASN A 67 -14.97 40.63 2.33
N ASP A 68 -16.16 40.62 1.74
CA ASP A 68 -16.52 41.57 0.67
C ASP A 68 -15.47 41.57 -0.47
N ASP A 69 -14.81 42.70 -0.71
CA ASP A 69 -13.75 42.93 -1.71
C ASP A 69 -12.33 42.77 -1.14
N GLU A 70 -12.19 42.18 0.05
CA GLU A 70 -10.93 42.06 0.77
C GLU A 70 -10.54 40.60 1.01
N LEU A 71 -9.30 40.23 0.66
CA LEU A 71 -8.70 38.94 1.05
C LEU A 71 -7.78 39.08 2.25
N THR A 72 -7.84 38.08 3.13
CA THR A 72 -7.03 37.95 4.35
C THR A 72 -6.47 36.53 4.44
N ILE A 73 -5.22 36.41 4.89
CA ILE A 73 -4.55 35.12 5.07
C ILE A 73 -4.63 34.71 6.54
N ARG A 74 -5.13 33.51 6.79
CA ARG A 74 -5.23 32.92 8.13
C ARG A 74 -4.24 31.76 8.25
N LEU A 75 -3.25 31.92 9.10
CA LEU A 75 -2.19 30.92 9.27
C LEU A 75 -2.58 29.89 10.32
N GLN A 76 -2.44 28.61 9.98
CA GLN A 76 -2.70 27.50 10.88
C GLN A 76 -1.52 27.29 11.84
N SER A 77 -1.81 27.10 13.12
CA SER A 77 -0.82 26.69 14.12
C SER A 77 -0.76 25.16 14.27
N GLU A 78 0.24 24.66 14.99
CA GLU A 78 0.39 23.23 15.29
C GLU A 78 -0.80 22.61 16.05
N THR A 79 -1.58 23.43 16.75
CA THR A 79 -2.80 23.02 17.48
C THR A 79 -4.07 23.10 16.64
N GLY A 80 -3.96 23.55 15.38
CA GLY A 80 -5.08 23.67 14.44
C GLY A 80 -5.89 24.97 14.62
N ILE A 81 -5.33 25.97 15.28
CA ILE A 81 -5.95 27.29 15.47
C ILE A 81 -5.42 28.24 14.43
N PHE A 82 -6.30 29.09 13.91
CA PHE A 82 -5.95 30.04 12.88
C PHE A 82 -5.73 31.43 13.47
N SER A 83 -4.54 31.96 13.25
CA SER A 83 -4.21 33.35 13.57
C SER A 83 -4.43 34.24 12.35
N ASN A 84 -4.94 35.46 12.58
CA ASN A 84 -4.97 36.47 11.53
C ASN A 84 -3.57 37.05 11.38
N GLN A 85 -2.94 36.83 10.23
CA GLN A 85 -1.85 37.67 9.77
C GLN A 85 -2.44 38.76 8.88
N THR A 86 -2.95 39.82 9.51
CA THR A 86 -3.36 41.06 8.85
C THR A 86 -2.65 42.25 9.49
N THR A 87 -1.34 42.32 9.34
CA THR A 87 -0.57 43.54 9.66
C THR A 87 0.45 43.85 8.56
N PRO A 88 0.28 44.89 7.72
CA PRO A 88 -0.93 45.60 7.31
C PRO A 88 -0.97 45.73 5.76
N LYS A 89 -1.45 44.74 5.02
CA LYS A 89 -1.81 44.92 3.59
C LYS A 89 -3.00 44.04 3.26
N ILE A 90 -4.17 44.64 3.23
CA ILE A 90 -5.38 44.01 2.72
C ILE A 90 -5.22 43.83 1.20
N LEU A 91 -5.52 42.64 0.72
CA LEU A 91 -5.51 42.31 -0.70
C LEU A 91 -6.87 42.70 -1.28
N GLN A 92 -6.92 43.82 -2.01
CA GLN A 92 -8.15 44.32 -2.64
C GLN A 92 -8.43 43.56 -3.95
N ILE A 93 -9.67 43.14 -4.15
CA ILE A 93 -10.13 42.39 -5.33
C ILE A 93 -11.39 43.03 -5.92
N GLU A 94 -11.74 42.64 -7.15
CA GLU A 94 -12.73 43.38 -7.95
C GLU A 94 -14.19 42.94 -7.75
N SER A 95 -14.40 41.81 -7.08
CA SER A 95 -15.73 41.23 -6.88
C SER A 95 -15.87 40.56 -5.52
N THR A 96 -17.07 40.63 -4.96
CA THR A 96 -17.47 39.90 -3.74
C THR A 96 -17.61 38.39 -3.94
N LYS A 97 -17.43 37.91 -5.17
CA LYS A 97 -17.40 36.49 -5.52
C LYS A 97 -16.11 36.18 -6.27
N SER A 98 -15.15 35.65 -5.52
CA SER A 98 -13.87 35.23 -6.09
C SER A 98 -13.48 33.82 -5.66
N SER A 99 -12.64 33.18 -6.46
CA SER A 99 -11.95 31.93 -6.14
C SER A 99 -10.45 32.19 -6.15
N CYS A 100 -9.74 31.64 -5.16
CA CYS A 100 -8.32 31.88 -4.98
C CYS A 100 -7.50 30.63 -5.22
N PHE A 101 -6.38 30.80 -5.89
CA PHE A 101 -5.44 29.77 -6.27
C PHE A 101 -4.07 30.10 -5.68
N VAL A 102 -3.42 29.09 -5.09
CA VAL A 102 -2.07 29.23 -4.52
C VAL A 102 -1.08 28.48 -5.41
N GLY A 103 0.00 29.14 -5.77
CA GLY A 103 1.05 28.57 -6.62
C GLY A 103 2.29 29.46 -6.64
N ASP A 104 3.36 29.01 -7.27
CA ASP A 104 4.53 29.86 -7.55
C ASP A 104 4.44 30.29 -9.01
N PHE A 105 3.98 31.51 -9.28
CA PHE A 105 3.69 31.99 -10.63
C PHE A 105 4.88 32.72 -11.25
N ASN A 106 5.79 33.28 -10.43
CA ASN A 106 6.97 34.01 -10.92
C ASN A 106 8.26 33.16 -10.90
N GLY A 107 8.25 31.97 -10.30
CA GLY A 107 9.37 31.04 -10.22
C GLY A 107 10.39 31.35 -9.11
N ASP A 108 10.07 32.20 -8.15
CA ASP A 108 10.95 32.58 -7.04
C ASP A 108 10.86 31.63 -5.83
N THR A 109 10.01 30.61 -5.93
CA THR A 109 9.66 29.61 -4.92
C THR A 109 8.73 30.08 -3.81
N ILE A 110 8.28 31.33 -3.75
CA ILE A 110 7.36 31.84 -2.73
C ILE A 110 5.91 31.51 -3.14
N PRO A 111 5.02 31.15 -2.19
CA PRO A 111 3.61 30.96 -2.51
C PRO A 111 2.97 32.31 -2.86
N ASP A 112 2.48 32.40 -4.08
CA ASP A 112 1.74 33.52 -4.63
C ASP A 112 0.23 33.22 -4.64
N ILE A 113 -0.58 34.27 -4.80
CA ILE A 113 -2.05 34.14 -4.88
C ILE A 113 -2.53 34.68 -6.22
N ILE A 114 -3.40 33.91 -6.88
CA ILE A 114 -4.28 34.42 -7.93
C ILE A 114 -5.70 34.47 -7.39
N SER A 115 -6.37 35.60 -7.57
CA SER A 115 -7.81 35.75 -7.37
C SER A 115 -8.50 35.79 -8.73
N VAL A 116 -9.55 35.00 -8.88
CA VAL A 116 -10.40 35.01 -10.07
C VAL A 116 -11.76 35.55 -9.66
N SER A 117 -12.02 36.79 -10.05
CA SER A 117 -13.23 37.55 -9.73
C SER A 117 -14.25 37.38 -10.84
N GLU A 118 -15.46 36.97 -10.47
CA GLU A 118 -16.60 36.94 -11.38
C GLU A 118 -17.17 38.36 -11.49
N LEU A 119 -16.96 39.02 -12.64
CA LEU A 119 -17.41 40.40 -12.88
C LEU A 119 -18.87 40.44 -13.33
N ASP A 120 -19.22 39.53 -14.23
CA ASP A 120 -20.58 39.19 -14.63
C ASP A 120 -20.68 37.69 -14.90
N ASP A 121 -21.87 37.18 -15.19
CA ASP A 121 -22.02 35.73 -15.42
C ASP A 121 -21.15 35.24 -16.60
N SER A 122 -20.70 36.07 -17.54
CA SER A 122 -19.91 35.67 -18.72
C SER A 122 -18.42 35.98 -18.65
N ILE A 123 -17.96 36.73 -17.64
CA ILE A 123 -16.63 37.33 -17.62
C ILE A 123 -15.98 37.14 -16.25
N PHE A 124 -14.82 36.47 -16.28
CA PHE A 124 -13.94 36.26 -15.15
C PHE A 124 -12.65 37.04 -15.36
N HIS A 125 -12.24 37.79 -14.36
CA HIS A 125 -11.01 38.58 -14.38
C HIS A 125 -10.03 38.06 -13.34
N VAL A 126 -8.75 38.06 -13.70
CA VAL A 126 -7.68 37.44 -12.94
C VAL A 126 -6.77 38.52 -12.37
N THR A 127 -6.71 38.60 -11.04
CA THR A 127 -5.78 39.45 -10.29
C THR A 127 -4.68 38.59 -9.69
N VAL A 128 -3.43 38.97 -9.90
CA VAL A 128 -2.24 38.22 -9.48
C VAL A 128 -1.53 39.00 -8.38
N PHE A 129 -1.29 38.34 -7.24
CA PHE A 129 -0.54 38.85 -6.10
C PHE A 129 0.75 38.05 -5.96
N LEU A 130 1.87 38.66 -6.35
CA LEU A 130 3.21 38.06 -6.25
C LEU A 130 3.87 38.49 -4.95
N PHE A 131 4.13 37.54 -4.05
CA PHE A 131 4.76 37.80 -2.75
C PHE A 131 6.29 37.77 -2.88
N ASN A 132 6.99 38.55 -2.06
CA ASN A 132 8.45 38.65 -2.09
C ASN A 132 9.13 38.19 -0.79
N ASP A 133 8.35 37.84 0.24
CA ASP A 133 8.84 37.38 1.54
C ASP A 133 7.74 36.58 2.25
N VAL A 134 8.03 35.32 2.58
CA VAL A 134 7.09 34.38 3.24
C VAL A 134 6.70 34.78 4.67
N ASN A 135 7.47 35.66 5.33
CA ASN A 135 7.20 36.08 6.71
C ASN A 135 6.59 37.49 6.76
N LYS A 136 7.01 38.38 5.85
CA LYS A 136 6.54 39.77 5.82
C LYS A 136 5.29 39.97 4.97
N PHE A 137 4.94 39.01 4.11
CA PHE A 137 3.77 39.07 3.21
C PHE A 137 3.71 40.36 2.38
N ASN A 138 4.87 40.87 1.96
CA ASN A 138 4.92 41.98 1.03
C ASN A 138 4.70 41.45 -0.40
N PHE A 139 3.88 42.14 -1.17
CA PHE A 139 3.52 41.71 -2.53
C PHE A 139 3.50 42.86 -3.54
N THR A 140 3.55 42.49 -4.81
CA THR A 140 3.16 43.31 -5.96
C THR A 140 1.90 42.75 -6.58
N VAL A 141 1.03 43.61 -7.11
CA VAL A 141 -0.25 43.21 -7.70
C VAL A 141 -0.34 43.72 -9.13
N PHE A 142 -0.92 42.90 -10.01
CA PHE A 142 -1.35 43.29 -11.35
C PHE A 142 -2.53 42.40 -11.78
N SER A 143 -3.26 42.82 -12.81
CA SER A 143 -4.34 42.02 -13.39
C SER A 143 -3.97 41.57 -14.81
N LEU A 144 -4.53 40.44 -15.24
CA LEU A 144 -4.34 39.96 -16.61
C LEU A 144 -5.20 40.77 -17.58
N ASP A 145 -4.61 41.24 -18.68
CA ASP A 145 -5.35 41.95 -19.74
C ASP A 145 -6.40 41.06 -20.43
N THR A 146 -6.24 39.74 -20.35
CA THR A 146 -7.15 38.76 -20.97
C THR A 146 -8.29 38.41 -20.03
N LEU A 147 -9.52 38.67 -20.47
CA LEU A 147 -10.74 38.24 -19.79
C LEU A 147 -11.07 36.78 -20.12
N LEU A 148 -11.45 36.01 -19.09
CA LEU A 148 -11.75 34.59 -19.22
C LEU A 148 -13.25 34.33 -19.21
N PHE A 149 -13.67 33.29 -19.92
CA PHE A 149 -15.06 32.82 -19.99
C PHE A 149 -15.52 32.14 -18.69
N ASP A 150 -14.60 31.50 -17.99
CA ASP A 150 -14.85 30.72 -16.78
C ASP A 150 -13.57 30.66 -15.93
N GLU A 151 -13.66 30.09 -14.72
CA GLU A 151 -12.51 29.94 -13.84
C GLU A 151 -11.42 29.04 -14.48
N PRO A 152 -10.17 29.52 -14.54
CA PRO A 152 -9.04 28.77 -15.08
C PRO A 152 -8.60 27.64 -14.15
N ILE A 153 -7.83 26.70 -14.69
CA ILE A 153 -7.09 25.69 -13.93
C ILE A 153 -5.61 26.11 -13.81
N ILE A 154 -4.97 25.79 -12.68
CA ILE A 154 -3.52 25.97 -12.50
C ILE A 154 -2.80 24.63 -12.65
N ALA A 155 -1.67 24.61 -13.36
CA ALA A 155 -0.89 23.40 -13.59
C ALA A 155 0.52 23.75 -14.12
N ASP A 156 1.45 22.79 -14.09
CA ASP A 156 2.76 22.91 -14.76
C ASP A 156 2.66 22.32 -16.19
N VAL A 157 2.27 23.16 -17.15
CA VAL A 157 1.98 22.75 -18.53
C VAL A 157 3.25 22.38 -19.25
N ASN A 158 4.30 23.17 -19.06
CA ASN A 158 5.55 23.04 -19.80
C ASN A 158 6.55 22.05 -19.13
N GLY A 159 6.28 21.64 -17.88
CA GLY A 159 7.07 20.68 -17.10
C GLY A 159 8.36 21.25 -16.48
N ASP A 160 8.42 22.56 -16.21
CA ASP A 160 9.58 23.24 -15.62
C ASP A 160 9.49 23.40 -14.09
N GLY A 161 8.36 22.99 -13.49
CA GLY A 161 8.09 23.04 -12.07
C GLY A 161 7.59 24.39 -11.55
N ILE A 162 7.30 25.35 -12.43
CA ILE A 162 6.65 26.62 -12.10
C ILE A 162 5.15 26.49 -12.40
N THR A 163 4.31 27.21 -11.67
CA THR A 163 2.85 27.14 -11.85
C THR A 163 2.42 28.00 -13.03
N ASP A 164 1.79 27.38 -14.03
CA ASP A 164 1.15 28.04 -15.18
C ASP A 164 -0.37 28.19 -14.94
N LEU A 165 -1.03 28.99 -15.78
CA LEU A 165 -2.48 29.21 -15.77
C LEU A 165 -3.09 28.87 -17.14
N ILE A 166 -4.17 28.09 -17.15
CA ILE A 166 -4.87 27.68 -18.37
C ILE A 166 -6.36 27.97 -18.23
N GLY A 167 -6.94 28.60 -19.25
CA GLY A 167 -8.38 28.90 -19.27
C GLY A 167 -8.88 29.07 -20.70
N PHE A 168 -10.05 29.69 -20.83
CA PHE A 168 -10.66 30.00 -22.12
C PHE A 168 -11.02 31.49 -22.18
N LYS A 169 -10.72 32.15 -23.29
CA LYS A 169 -11.04 33.58 -23.49
C LYS A 169 -12.55 33.80 -23.51
N SER A 170 -13.03 34.92 -22.96
CA SER A 170 -14.45 35.27 -22.96
C SER A 170 -14.98 35.63 -24.36
N GLU A 171 -14.14 36.20 -25.23
CA GLU A 171 -14.55 36.74 -26.53
C GLU A 171 -14.87 35.65 -27.57
N ASP A 172 -14.03 34.61 -27.65
CA ASP A 172 -14.07 33.60 -28.72
C ASP A 172 -13.97 32.16 -28.23
N TYR A 173 -13.87 31.96 -26.91
CA TYR A 173 -13.70 30.66 -26.26
C TYR A 173 -12.42 29.91 -26.62
N GLU A 174 -11.40 30.60 -27.15
CA GLU A 174 -10.10 30.01 -27.42
C GLU A 174 -9.40 29.60 -26.12
N LEU A 175 -8.80 28.40 -26.10
CA LEU A 175 -7.95 27.98 -24.99
C LEU A 175 -6.73 28.90 -24.92
N VAL A 176 -6.48 29.48 -23.76
CA VAL A 176 -5.35 30.39 -23.49
C VAL A 176 -4.49 29.83 -22.36
N CYS A 177 -3.17 30.01 -22.48
CA CYS A 177 -2.21 29.52 -21.50
C CYS A 177 -1.12 30.57 -21.20
N PHE A 178 -0.99 30.91 -19.92
CA PHE A 178 0.00 31.84 -19.38
C PHE A 178 1.10 31.07 -18.67
N THR A 179 2.31 31.13 -19.22
CA THR A 179 3.46 30.43 -18.64
C THR A 179 4.00 31.17 -17.42
N GLY A 180 4.28 30.45 -16.34
CA GLY A 180 4.95 30.94 -15.16
C GLY A 180 6.36 31.47 -15.43
N GLY A 181 6.92 32.19 -14.45
CA GLY A 181 8.24 32.80 -14.47
C GLY A 181 8.19 34.33 -14.48
N ASP A 182 9.34 34.98 -14.69
CA ASP A 182 9.52 36.44 -14.65
C ASP A 182 8.56 37.27 -15.53
N LYS A 183 7.87 36.62 -16.48
CA LYS A 183 6.95 37.26 -17.43
C LYS A 183 5.56 36.62 -17.39
N PHE A 184 5.15 36.13 -16.23
CA PHE A 184 3.80 35.62 -16.00
C PHE A 184 2.75 36.66 -16.38
N GLY A 185 1.63 36.20 -16.94
CA GLY A 185 0.57 37.04 -17.49
C GLY A 185 0.66 37.33 -18.99
N VAL A 186 1.74 36.91 -19.66
CA VAL A 186 1.83 36.93 -21.13
C VAL A 186 1.41 35.57 -21.68
N GLU A 187 0.43 35.55 -22.60
CA GLU A 187 0.01 34.34 -23.32
C GLU A 187 1.20 33.75 -24.10
N ARG A 188 1.64 32.54 -23.70
CA ARG A 188 2.91 31.96 -24.17
C ARG A 188 2.93 30.47 -24.32
N CYS A 189 2.05 29.72 -23.66
CA CYS A 189 2.07 28.26 -23.73
C CYS A 189 0.92 27.69 -24.56
N THR A 190 0.05 28.53 -25.14
CA THR A 190 -1.10 28.08 -25.92
C THR A 190 -0.70 27.17 -27.08
N GLN A 191 0.43 27.45 -27.74
CA GLN A 191 0.97 26.63 -28.84
C GLN A 191 1.45 25.23 -28.41
N LEU A 192 1.51 24.94 -27.11
CA LEU A 192 1.79 23.58 -26.62
C LEU A 192 0.56 22.67 -26.79
N PHE A 193 -0.64 23.20 -26.94
CA PHE A 193 -1.85 22.40 -27.18
C PHE A 193 -2.07 22.22 -28.69
N ARG A 194 -2.24 20.96 -29.12
CA ARG A 194 -2.38 20.58 -30.53
C ARG A 194 -3.58 19.66 -30.73
N ASN A 195 -4.24 19.85 -31.87
CA ASN A 195 -5.23 18.91 -32.37
C ASN A 195 -4.55 17.87 -33.27
N ASP A 196 -4.87 16.60 -33.07
CA ASP A 196 -4.29 15.46 -33.83
C ASP A 196 -4.51 15.56 -35.36
N LEU A 197 -5.42 16.43 -35.81
CA LEU A 197 -5.84 16.56 -37.20
C LEU A 197 -4.98 17.48 -38.10
N THR A 198 -3.91 18.13 -37.61
CA THR A 198 -3.22 19.16 -38.41
C THR A 198 -2.05 18.69 -39.30
N ASN A 199 -1.85 17.39 -39.54
CA ASN A 199 -0.84 16.93 -40.52
C ASN A 199 -1.39 16.42 -41.85
N ASN A 200 -2.72 16.30 -42.03
CA ASN A 200 -3.30 16.00 -43.34
C ASN A 200 -4.11 17.20 -43.81
N GLY A 201 -3.57 17.93 -44.79
CA GLY A 201 -4.10 19.18 -45.33
C GLY A 201 -5.41 19.07 -46.13
N ASN A 202 -6.46 18.50 -45.54
CA ASN A 202 -7.78 18.42 -46.14
C ASN A 202 -8.83 19.12 -45.24
N ASN A 203 -9.22 20.33 -45.65
CA ASN A 203 -10.50 21.00 -45.41
C ASN A 203 -11.17 20.79 -44.04
N VAL A 204 -10.81 21.62 -43.05
CA VAL A 204 -11.58 21.79 -41.81
C VAL A 204 -12.67 22.85 -42.01
N ASN A 205 -13.70 22.55 -42.82
CA ASN A 205 -14.96 23.32 -42.82
C ASN A 205 -16.06 22.61 -41.98
N GLY A 206 -15.67 21.68 -41.11
CA GLY A 206 -16.57 20.93 -40.23
C GLY A 206 -16.24 21.06 -38.75
N LYS A 207 -15.60 22.15 -38.30
CA LYS A 207 -15.57 22.50 -36.87
C LYS A 207 -17.01 22.80 -36.45
N GLY A 208 -17.74 21.78 -35.98
CA GLY A 208 -18.86 22.05 -35.10
C GLY A 208 -18.32 22.90 -33.95
N LYS A 209 -18.92 24.06 -33.69
CA LYS A 209 -18.36 25.09 -32.81
C LYS A 209 -18.45 24.62 -31.35
N MET A 210 -17.51 23.79 -30.90
CA MET A 210 -17.43 23.37 -29.51
C MET A 210 -17.10 24.59 -28.64
N ARG A 211 -17.81 24.72 -27.52
CA ARG A 211 -17.60 25.77 -26.52
C ARG A 211 -17.27 25.12 -25.17
N PRO A 212 -16.44 25.72 -24.31
CA PRO A 212 -16.22 25.23 -22.95
C PRO A 212 -17.55 25.14 -22.20
N LYS A 213 -17.73 24.08 -21.40
CA LYS A 213 -18.84 23.98 -20.47
C LYS A 213 -18.57 24.94 -19.32
N LYS A 214 -19.54 25.82 -19.07
CA LYS A 214 -19.46 26.80 -17.99
C LYS A 214 -19.59 26.15 -16.61
N TYR A 215 -18.90 26.72 -15.64
CA TYR A 215 -18.71 26.24 -14.27
C TYR A 215 -18.22 24.80 -14.17
N PHE A 216 -17.51 24.31 -15.19
CA PHE A 216 -17.03 22.93 -15.21
C PHE A 216 -15.72 22.81 -14.41
N PRO A 217 -15.63 21.91 -13.42
CA PRO A 217 -14.38 21.61 -12.73
C PRO A 217 -13.44 20.82 -13.66
N HIS A 218 -12.50 21.54 -14.30
CA HIS A 218 -11.51 20.93 -15.18
C HIS A 218 -10.60 19.98 -14.39
N ILE A 219 -10.07 18.96 -15.07
CA ILE A 219 -9.32 17.87 -14.42
C ILE A 219 -7.89 17.83 -14.95
N PHE A 220 -6.93 17.63 -14.05
CA PHE A 220 -5.54 17.36 -14.33
C PHE A 220 -5.06 16.11 -13.58
N ALA A 221 -5.24 14.94 -14.19
CA ALA A 221 -4.99 13.65 -13.54
C ALA A 221 -4.66 12.54 -14.56
N ASP A 222 -4.01 11.47 -14.11
CA ASP A 222 -3.57 10.35 -14.97
C ASP A 222 -4.75 9.41 -15.33
N PHE A 223 -5.11 9.36 -16.61
CA PHE A 223 -6.17 8.49 -17.13
C PHE A 223 -5.70 7.46 -18.17
N ASP A 224 -4.43 7.53 -18.57
CA ASP A 224 -3.83 6.57 -19.50
C ASP A 224 -2.90 5.53 -18.83
N GLY A 225 -2.68 5.67 -17.53
CA GLY A 225 -2.00 4.70 -16.68
C GLY A 225 -0.50 4.93 -16.54
N ASP A 226 0.05 6.01 -17.12
CA ASP A 226 1.49 6.29 -17.12
C ASP A 226 2.00 7.06 -15.87
N MET A 227 1.12 7.30 -14.89
CA MET A 227 1.38 8.06 -13.65
C MET A 227 1.60 9.56 -13.85
N ARG A 228 1.22 10.13 -15.00
CA ARG A 228 1.39 11.55 -15.30
C ARG A 228 0.04 12.16 -15.61
N ALA A 229 -0.20 13.34 -15.07
CA ALA A 229 -1.49 13.99 -15.25
C ALA A 229 -1.76 14.39 -16.71
N ASP A 230 -2.98 14.09 -17.16
CA ASP A 230 -3.58 14.49 -18.41
C ASP A 230 -4.62 15.58 -18.17
N PHE A 231 -4.78 16.51 -19.10
CA PHE A 231 -5.85 17.49 -19.01
C PHE A 231 -7.15 16.91 -19.54
N VAL A 232 -8.25 17.11 -18.80
CA VAL A 232 -9.61 16.84 -19.29
C VAL A 232 -10.45 18.10 -19.12
N PHE A 233 -10.90 18.64 -20.25
CA PHE A 233 -11.79 19.80 -20.31
C PHE A 233 -13.22 19.35 -20.60
N GLY A 234 -14.19 19.95 -19.91
CA GLY A 234 -15.60 19.79 -20.20
C GLY A 234 -16.01 20.78 -21.28
N MET A 235 -16.53 20.27 -22.38
CA MET A 235 -16.93 21.06 -23.55
C MET A 235 -18.39 20.75 -23.90
N GLU A 236 -19.08 21.71 -24.50
CA GLU A 236 -20.41 21.53 -25.08
C GLU A 236 -20.33 21.56 -26.61
N ASN A 237 -21.04 20.64 -27.24
CA ASN A 237 -21.25 20.67 -28.68
C ASN A 237 -22.45 21.57 -29.07
N GLU A 238 -22.76 21.64 -30.36
CA GLU A 238 -23.88 22.44 -30.89
C GLU A 238 -25.26 22.01 -30.36
N SER A 239 -25.38 20.75 -29.94
CA SER A 239 -26.59 20.22 -29.29
C SER A 239 -26.61 20.44 -27.78
N GLN A 240 -25.69 21.25 -27.23
CA GLN A 240 -25.51 21.49 -25.79
C GLN A 240 -25.32 20.19 -24.99
N LYS A 241 -24.59 19.22 -25.57
CA LYS A 241 -24.22 18.00 -24.86
C LYS A 241 -22.76 18.02 -24.45
N LEU A 242 -22.51 17.45 -23.28
CA LEU A 242 -21.20 17.39 -22.65
C LEU A 242 -20.30 16.43 -23.41
N VAL A 243 -19.10 16.90 -23.68
CA VAL A 243 -18.02 16.16 -24.29
C VAL A 243 -16.78 16.41 -23.44
N LEU A 244 -16.13 15.34 -23.03
CA LEU A 244 -14.86 15.42 -22.30
C LEU A 244 -13.71 15.33 -23.30
N GLU A 245 -12.94 16.41 -23.42
CA GLU A 245 -11.76 16.45 -24.27
C GLU A 245 -10.51 16.17 -23.44
N MET A 246 -9.85 15.03 -23.70
CA MET A 246 -8.63 14.62 -23.03
C MET A 246 -7.39 14.99 -23.85
N TYR A 247 -6.48 15.76 -23.25
CA TYR A 247 -5.19 16.12 -23.81
C TYR A 247 -4.06 15.37 -23.09
N VAL A 248 -3.33 14.57 -23.85
CA VAL A 248 -2.24 13.73 -23.33
C VAL A 248 -0.89 14.33 -23.70
N LYS A 249 0.06 14.33 -22.76
CA LYS A 249 1.39 14.88 -23.00
C LYS A 249 2.21 13.96 -23.91
N ASN A 250 2.77 14.51 -24.99
CA ASN A 250 3.71 13.81 -25.84
C ASN A 250 5.10 13.73 -25.18
N GLU A 251 5.56 12.51 -24.91
CA GLU A 251 6.82 12.24 -24.21
C GLU A 251 8.07 12.78 -24.93
N TYR A 252 8.07 12.89 -26.26
CA TYR A 252 9.26 13.29 -27.00
C TYR A 252 9.33 14.79 -27.23
N GLN A 253 8.17 15.42 -27.41
CA GLN A 253 8.10 16.76 -27.97
C GLN A 253 7.59 17.82 -26.99
N ASN A 254 7.11 17.42 -25.80
CA ASN A 254 6.63 18.29 -24.72
C ASN A 254 5.47 19.21 -25.15
N TYR A 255 4.53 18.65 -25.92
CA TYR A 255 3.27 19.28 -26.28
C TYR A 255 2.11 18.36 -25.88
N TRP A 256 0.90 18.89 -25.83
CA TRP A 256 -0.34 18.22 -25.46
C TRP A 256 -1.14 17.90 -26.73
N ILE A 257 -1.54 16.65 -26.90
CA ILE A 257 -2.33 16.18 -28.05
C ILE A 257 -3.75 15.92 -27.61
N LEU A 258 -4.72 16.52 -28.29
CA LEU A 258 -6.13 16.18 -28.11
C LEU A 258 -6.41 14.75 -28.63
N HIS A 259 -6.85 13.87 -27.73
CA HIS A 259 -7.38 12.55 -28.07
C HIS A 259 -8.90 12.52 -27.90
N LYS A 260 -9.64 12.88 -28.95
CA LYS A 260 -11.10 13.05 -28.92
C LYS A 260 -11.91 11.82 -28.50
N ASN A 261 -11.34 10.62 -28.63
CA ASN A 261 -12.00 9.36 -28.30
C ASN A 261 -11.37 8.68 -27.08
N ALA A 262 -10.44 9.33 -26.38
CA ALA A 262 -9.80 8.74 -25.19
C ALA A 262 -10.75 8.59 -24.00
N ILE A 263 -11.84 9.37 -24.00
CA ILE A 263 -12.97 9.18 -23.09
C ILE A 263 -14.19 8.86 -23.94
N ALA A 264 -14.83 7.72 -23.66
CA ALA A 264 -16.04 7.27 -24.34
C ALA A 264 -17.14 8.31 -24.17
N LYS A 265 -17.96 8.49 -25.22
CA LYS A 265 -19.10 9.42 -25.16
C LYS A 265 -20.03 9.02 -24.01
N ILE A 266 -20.46 10.03 -23.23
CA ILE A 266 -21.45 9.84 -22.17
C ILE A 266 -22.71 9.23 -22.80
N PRO A 267 -23.28 8.16 -22.24
CA PRO A 267 -24.45 7.50 -22.79
C PRO A 267 -25.65 8.46 -22.92
N ASN A 268 -26.34 8.44 -24.06
CA ASN A 268 -27.40 9.40 -24.40
C ASN A 268 -28.58 9.45 -23.41
N ASN A 269 -28.80 8.39 -22.62
CA ASN A 269 -29.83 8.33 -21.60
C ASN A 269 -29.50 9.19 -20.37
N TYR A 270 -28.26 9.63 -20.23
CA TYR A 270 -27.85 10.66 -19.27
C TYR A 270 -27.71 11.97 -20.06
N ASP A 271 -28.81 12.70 -20.19
CA ASP A 271 -28.73 14.07 -20.70
C ASP A 271 -27.95 14.96 -19.70
N GLU A 272 -27.38 16.05 -20.20
CA GLU A 272 -26.62 16.98 -19.36
C GLU A 272 -27.44 17.56 -18.19
N LYS A 273 -28.76 17.76 -18.37
CA LYS A 273 -29.61 18.37 -17.34
C LYS A 273 -29.68 17.51 -16.08
N ASN A 274 -29.29 16.24 -16.20
CA ASN A 274 -29.27 15.29 -15.11
C ASN A 274 -27.85 14.99 -14.59
N LEU A 275 -26.79 15.70 -14.99
CA LEU A 275 -25.43 15.46 -14.47
C LEU A 275 -24.93 16.65 -13.66
N ALA A 276 -24.47 16.39 -12.42
CA ALA A 276 -23.78 17.39 -11.60
C ALA A 276 -22.27 17.40 -11.91
N ALA A 277 -21.52 18.19 -11.14
CA ALA A 277 -20.07 18.34 -11.30
C ALA A 277 -19.33 17.00 -11.14
N PRO A 278 -18.33 16.70 -12.00
CA PRO A 278 -17.52 15.50 -11.88
C PRO A 278 -16.59 15.54 -10.67
N VAL A 279 -16.37 14.37 -10.08
CA VAL A 279 -15.36 14.13 -9.05
C VAL A 279 -14.42 13.01 -9.49
N VAL A 280 -13.13 13.17 -9.19
CA VAL A 280 -12.07 12.25 -9.65
C VAL A 280 -11.45 11.53 -8.47
N SER A 281 -11.43 10.20 -8.53
CA SER A 281 -10.78 9.35 -7.54
C SER A 281 -10.74 7.89 -8.00
N ASP A 282 -9.89 7.07 -7.38
CA ASP A 282 -9.91 5.62 -7.53
C ASP A 282 -10.93 5.04 -6.53
N PHE A 283 -12.19 4.90 -6.95
CA PHE A 283 -13.30 4.59 -6.03
C PHE A 283 -13.38 3.11 -5.65
N ASP A 284 -12.75 2.22 -6.40
CA ASP A 284 -12.75 0.78 -6.14
C ASP A 284 -11.38 0.19 -5.76
N ALA A 285 -10.37 1.05 -5.61
CA ALA A 285 -9.00 0.70 -5.22
C ALA A 285 -8.38 -0.35 -6.15
N ASP A 286 -8.56 -0.15 -7.47
CA ASP A 286 -7.98 -0.98 -8.52
C ASP A 286 -6.66 -0.40 -9.09
N GLY A 287 -6.33 0.85 -8.73
CA GLY A 287 -5.14 1.56 -9.16
C GLY A 287 -5.32 2.44 -10.40
N HIS A 288 -6.53 2.55 -10.95
CA HIS A 288 -6.90 3.49 -12.01
C HIS A 288 -7.76 4.61 -11.43
N LEU A 289 -7.63 5.82 -11.97
CA LEU A 289 -8.50 6.92 -11.58
C LEU A 289 -9.80 6.85 -12.36
N ASP A 290 -10.91 7.08 -11.67
CA ASP A 290 -12.23 7.14 -12.23
C ASP A 290 -12.73 8.58 -12.30
N ILE A 291 -13.61 8.84 -13.27
CA ILE A 291 -14.39 10.09 -13.34
C ILE A 291 -15.83 9.75 -12.98
N ALA A 292 -16.32 10.26 -11.86
CA ALA A 292 -17.68 10.02 -11.40
C ALA A 292 -18.54 11.27 -11.55
N PHE A 293 -19.67 11.14 -12.24
CA PHE A 293 -20.72 12.14 -12.34
C PHE A 293 -21.92 11.75 -11.47
N PRO A 294 -22.36 12.60 -10.53
CA PRO A 294 -23.63 12.41 -9.85
C PRO A 294 -24.79 12.60 -10.84
N VAL A 295 -25.68 11.61 -10.95
CA VAL A 295 -26.88 11.68 -11.78
C VAL A 295 -28.03 12.23 -10.97
N CYS A 296 -28.47 13.43 -11.29
CA CYS A 296 -29.60 14.12 -10.69
C CYS A 296 -30.93 13.48 -11.14
N SER A 297 -31.86 13.26 -10.20
CA SER A 297 -33.22 12.81 -10.53
C SER A 297 -34.19 13.94 -10.86
N ASP A 298 -33.76 15.19 -10.67
CA ASP A 298 -34.55 16.40 -10.88
C ASP A 298 -33.66 17.54 -11.40
N ASN A 299 -34.27 18.54 -12.06
CA ASN A 299 -33.55 19.68 -12.61
C ASN A 299 -32.80 20.51 -11.56
N GLY A 300 -33.21 20.47 -10.28
CA GLY A 300 -32.51 21.19 -9.22
C GLY A 300 -31.37 20.39 -8.59
N CYS A 301 -31.11 19.17 -9.06
CA CYS A 301 -30.21 18.20 -8.44
C CYS A 301 -30.41 18.03 -6.93
N LYS A 302 -31.65 18.16 -6.45
CA LYS A 302 -31.98 17.96 -5.03
C LYS A 302 -31.84 16.50 -4.61
N LYS A 303 -31.90 15.56 -5.55
CA LYS A 303 -31.67 14.15 -5.27
C LYS A 303 -30.80 13.52 -6.35
N ILE A 304 -29.86 12.67 -5.90
CA ILE A 304 -28.98 11.89 -6.78
C ILE A 304 -29.56 10.48 -6.89
N GLU A 305 -29.75 9.99 -8.11
CA GLU A 305 -30.21 8.62 -8.36
C GLU A 305 -29.07 7.61 -8.24
N LYS A 306 -27.91 7.93 -8.82
CA LYS A 306 -26.71 7.10 -8.87
C LYS A 306 -25.49 7.94 -9.26
N PHE A 307 -24.30 7.35 -9.22
CA PHE A 307 -23.11 7.93 -9.83
C PHE A 307 -22.79 7.20 -11.12
N LEU A 308 -22.68 7.93 -12.23
CA LEU A 308 -22.18 7.43 -13.50
C LEU A 308 -20.65 7.50 -13.47
N ILE A 309 -19.96 6.38 -13.64
CA ILE A 309 -18.51 6.28 -13.44
C ILE A 309 -17.83 5.82 -14.71
N TRP A 310 -16.87 6.61 -15.18
CA TRP A 310 -15.95 6.22 -16.24
C TRP A 310 -14.67 5.66 -15.64
N SER A 311 -14.18 4.56 -16.20
CA SER A 311 -12.92 3.94 -15.79
C SER A 311 -12.21 3.30 -16.97
N ASN A 312 -10.87 3.24 -16.90
CA ASN A 312 -10.02 2.70 -17.95
C ASN A 312 -9.26 1.43 -17.51
N LYS A 313 -10.02 0.42 -17.09
CA LYS A 313 -9.50 -0.80 -16.44
C LYS A 313 -8.61 -1.67 -17.34
N ASN A 314 -8.66 -1.48 -18.66
CA ASN A 314 -7.88 -2.27 -19.62
C ASN A 314 -6.44 -1.75 -19.82
N SER A 315 -6.03 -0.68 -19.13
CA SER A 315 -4.70 -0.06 -19.30
C SER A 315 -3.52 -1.02 -19.12
N SER A 316 -3.69 -2.05 -18.28
CA SER A 316 -2.65 -3.04 -18.01
C SER A 316 -2.50 -4.12 -19.10
N LYS A 317 -3.47 -4.24 -20.01
CA LYS A 317 -3.53 -5.33 -21.01
C LYS A 317 -3.31 -4.86 -22.45
N VAL A 318 -3.45 -3.56 -22.69
CA VAL A 318 -3.57 -2.96 -24.02
C VAL A 318 -2.51 -1.88 -24.16
N SER A 319 -2.04 -1.60 -25.39
CA SER A 319 -1.06 -0.52 -25.59
C SER A 319 -1.68 0.86 -25.35
N LYS A 320 -0.89 1.86 -24.93
CA LYS A 320 -1.36 3.25 -24.73
C LYS A 320 -2.14 3.79 -25.94
N SER A 321 -1.68 3.50 -27.17
CA SER A 321 -2.34 3.93 -28.40
C SER A 321 -3.69 3.26 -28.66
N GLU A 322 -3.87 2.02 -28.21
CA GLU A 322 -5.15 1.30 -28.32
C GLU A 322 -6.10 1.76 -27.20
N LEU A 323 -5.58 1.94 -25.99
CA LEU A 323 -6.33 2.46 -24.84
C LEU A 323 -6.97 3.82 -25.14
N LEU A 324 -6.21 4.76 -25.72
CA LEU A 324 -6.72 6.08 -26.11
C LEU A 324 -7.73 6.04 -27.28
N LYS A 325 -7.88 4.88 -27.95
CA LYS A 325 -8.88 4.67 -29.00
C LYS A 325 -10.13 3.95 -28.50
N GLU A 326 -9.98 3.04 -27.54
CA GLU A 326 -11.07 2.30 -26.92
C GLU A 326 -11.96 3.22 -26.06
N GLY A 327 -11.35 4.24 -25.43
CA GLY A 327 -12.08 5.28 -24.72
C GLY A 327 -12.54 4.90 -23.33
N GLY A 328 -12.15 3.74 -22.79
CA GLY A 328 -12.63 3.24 -21.49
C GLY A 328 -14.12 2.89 -21.48
N GLU A 329 -14.65 2.60 -20.29
CA GLU A 329 -16.03 2.13 -20.13
C GLU A 329 -16.79 2.93 -19.07
N TRP A 330 -18.07 3.17 -19.35
CA TRP A 330 -19.01 3.78 -18.40
C TRP A 330 -19.77 2.68 -17.65
N ASN A 331 -19.74 2.77 -16.32
CA ASN A 331 -20.48 1.95 -15.37
C ASN A 331 -21.23 2.86 -14.38
N TYR A 332 -21.85 2.29 -13.35
CA TYR A 332 -22.48 3.09 -12.30
C TYR A 332 -22.24 2.53 -10.91
N ILE A 333 -22.27 3.40 -9.91
CA ILE A 333 -22.30 3.08 -8.50
C ILE A 333 -23.64 3.57 -7.92
N THR A 334 -24.33 2.71 -7.19
CA THR A 334 -25.62 3.04 -6.57
C THR A 334 -25.42 3.87 -5.30
N ILE A 335 -26.46 4.63 -4.93
CA ILE A 335 -26.52 5.37 -3.67
C ILE A 335 -27.74 4.93 -2.87
N ASP A 336 -27.56 4.61 -1.60
CA ASP A 336 -28.66 4.28 -0.69
C ASP A 336 -29.34 5.58 -0.23
N ASN A 337 -30.41 5.95 -0.92
CA ASN A 337 -31.15 7.18 -0.68
C ASN A 337 -32.13 7.04 0.50
N LYS A 338 -31.68 7.34 1.73
CA LYS A 338 -32.57 7.58 2.87
C LYS A 338 -33.02 9.04 2.90
N GLU A 339 -34.11 9.35 2.20
CA GLU A 339 -34.99 10.56 2.33
C GLU A 339 -34.36 11.98 2.38
N SER A 340 -33.03 12.15 2.33
CA SER A 340 -32.39 13.47 2.40
C SER A 340 -32.24 14.12 1.03
N GLU A 341 -32.73 15.35 0.91
CA GLU A 341 -32.49 16.21 -0.27
C GLU A 341 -31.13 16.89 -0.14
N LEU A 342 -30.36 17.00 -1.22
CA LEU A 342 -29.15 17.80 -1.30
C LEU A 342 -29.48 19.30 -1.28
N ALA A 343 -28.63 20.08 -0.60
CA ALA A 343 -28.69 21.52 -0.65
C ALA A 343 -27.86 21.99 -1.85
N VAL A 344 -28.51 22.67 -2.78
CA VAL A 344 -27.82 23.28 -3.94
C VAL A 344 -27.01 24.48 -3.45
N THR A 345 -25.69 24.43 -3.62
CA THR A 345 -24.75 25.43 -3.11
C THR A 345 -24.17 26.36 -4.20
N GLY A 346 -24.45 26.10 -5.48
CA GLY A 346 -23.88 26.82 -6.64
C GLY A 346 -24.90 27.55 -7.53
N LYS A 347 -24.41 28.43 -8.42
CA LYS A 347 -25.22 29.23 -9.36
C LYS A 347 -25.94 28.38 -10.42
N GLU A 348 -25.31 27.32 -10.94
CA GLU A 348 -25.85 26.45 -11.99
C GLU A 348 -26.36 25.09 -11.50
N GLN A 349 -26.90 25.01 -10.28
CA GLN A 349 -27.44 23.74 -9.74
C GLN A 349 -26.42 22.59 -9.60
N ALA A 350 -25.14 22.84 -9.92
CA ALA A 350 -24.08 21.86 -9.84
C ALA A 350 -23.70 21.61 -8.38
N VAL A 351 -24.17 20.49 -7.83
CA VAL A 351 -23.67 19.95 -6.57
C VAL A 351 -22.20 19.56 -6.78
N ILE A 352 -21.29 20.20 -6.04
CA ILE A 352 -19.86 19.86 -6.05
C ILE A 352 -19.57 18.97 -4.84
N PHE A 353 -19.39 17.68 -5.10
CA PHE A 353 -18.88 16.73 -4.10
C PHE A 353 -17.39 16.91 -3.91
N ARG A 354 -16.93 16.76 -2.67
CA ARG A 354 -15.49 16.75 -2.34
C ARG A 354 -15.09 15.36 -1.88
N VAL A 355 -13.90 14.94 -2.28
CA VAL A 355 -13.42 13.57 -2.07
C VAL A 355 -12.39 13.49 -0.96
N GLY A 356 -12.49 12.46 -0.13
CA GLY A 356 -11.58 12.18 0.97
C GLY A 356 -11.92 10.84 1.60
N ASP A 357 -10.91 10.12 2.09
CA ASP A 357 -11.12 8.83 2.76
C ASP A 357 -11.33 9.10 4.26
N PHE A 358 -12.58 9.36 4.66
CA PHE A 358 -12.90 9.89 5.99
C PHE A 358 -12.72 8.85 7.08
N ASN A 359 -13.04 7.59 6.77
CA ASN A 359 -12.89 6.46 7.70
C ASN A 359 -11.51 5.77 7.58
N LEU A 360 -10.67 6.20 6.64
CA LEU A 360 -9.33 5.69 6.36
C LEU A 360 -9.30 4.19 6.03
N ASP A 361 -10.32 3.66 5.32
CA ASP A 361 -10.42 2.24 4.97
C ASP A 361 -9.78 1.86 3.62
N GLY A 362 -9.35 2.87 2.86
CA GLY A 362 -8.73 2.76 1.54
C GLY A 362 -9.69 2.94 0.38
N TYR A 363 -10.95 3.27 0.62
CA TYR A 363 -11.95 3.60 -0.38
C TYR A 363 -12.39 5.06 -0.21
N PRO A 364 -12.20 5.92 -1.22
CA PRO A 364 -12.55 7.33 -1.11
C PRO A 364 -14.05 7.56 -0.86
N ASP A 365 -14.36 8.34 0.16
CA ASP A 365 -15.71 8.82 0.49
C ASP A 365 -15.95 10.19 -0.15
N LEU A 366 -17.20 10.65 -0.10
CA LEU A 366 -17.61 11.97 -0.59
C LEU A 366 -18.28 12.78 0.53
N ILE A 367 -18.17 14.11 0.45
CA ILE A 367 -18.89 15.04 1.31
C ILE A 367 -19.61 16.11 0.48
N ALA A 368 -20.82 16.47 0.91
CA ALA A 368 -21.65 17.52 0.31
C ALA A 368 -22.56 18.14 1.38
N VAL A 369 -23.34 19.15 0.99
CA VAL A 369 -24.36 19.77 1.87
C VAL A 369 -25.73 19.19 1.54
N ALA A 370 -26.51 18.82 2.55
CA ALA A 370 -27.87 18.31 2.41
C ALA A 370 -28.85 18.96 3.38
N LYS A 371 -30.11 19.00 2.97
CA LYS A 371 -31.26 19.41 3.76
C LYS A 371 -31.72 18.27 4.64
N ILE A 372 -31.55 18.42 5.95
CA ILE A 372 -32.02 17.48 6.97
C ILE A 372 -32.85 18.27 7.98
N ASN A 373 -34.12 17.88 8.20
CA ASN A 373 -35.03 18.55 9.14
C ASN A 373 -35.14 20.08 8.94
N ASN A 374 -35.19 20.54 7.69
CA ASN A 374 -35.20 21.96 7.29
C ASN A 374 -33.91 22.75 7.57
N GLY A 375 -32.82 22.12 8.03
CA GLY A 375 -31.49 22.73 8.11
C GLY A 375 -30.57 22.24 6.98
N ASP A 376 -29.63 23.08 6.55
CA ASP A 376 -28.57 22.71 5.61
C ASP A 376 -27.36 22.22 6.43
N HIS A 377 -26.97 20.96 6.24
CA HIS A 377 -25.96 20.26 7.06
C HIS A 377 -24.92 19.54 6.17
N PRO A 378 -23.64 19.45 6.59
CA PRO A 378 -22.67 18.59 5.94
C PRO A 378 -23.08 17.11 6.06
N ILE A 379 -22.97 16.37 4.97
CA ILE A 379 -23.22 14.93 4.93
C ILE A 379 -22.07 14.18 4.27
N ILE A 380 -21.72 13.03 4.84
CA ILE A 380 -20.74 12.11 4.29
C ILE A 380 -21.48 10.96 3.59
N LEU A 381 -21.07 10.69 2.36
CA LEU A 381 -21.44 9.52 1.58
C LEU A 381 -20.28 8.54 1.70
N GLU A 382 -20.43 7.57 2.59
CA GLU A 382 -19.40 6.55 2.79
C GLU A 382 -19.40 5.59 1.59
N ASN A 383 -18.23 5.34 1.03
CA ASN A 383 -18.04 4.33 0.01
C ASN A 383 -17.93 2.97 0.69
N VAL A 384 -18.90 2.09 0.47
CA VAL A 384 -18.96 0.77 1.12
C VAL A 384 -19.08 -0.36 0.09
N GLU A 385 -18.79 -1.58 0.53
CA GLU A 385 -18.96 -2.78 -0.30
C GLU A 385 -20.45 -3.04 -0.59
N CYS A 386 -20.80 -3.24 -1.87
CA CYS A 386 -22.17 -3.61 -2.22
C CYS A 386 -22.37 -5.13 -2.12
N ASN A 387 -22.96 -5.58 -1.01
CA ASN A 387 -23.38 -6.97 -0.86
C ASN A 387 -24.65 -7.25 -1.67
N GLY A 388 -24.51 -7.95 -2.80
CA GLY A 388 -25.65 -8.39 -3.63
C GLY A 388 -25.94 -7.55 -4.86
N CYS A 389 -25.07 -6.60 -5.22
CA CYS A 389 -25.15 -5.91 -6.51
C CYS A 389 -24.70 -6.85 -7.66
N GLU A 390 -25.38 -6.79 -8.81
CA GLU A 390 -24.88 -7.38 -10.06
C GLU A 390 -23.92 -6.40 -10.74
N ASN A 391 -22.74 -6.87 -11.17
CA ASN A 391 -21.70 -6.11 -11.89
C ASN A 391 -21.05 -4.91 -11.17
N VAL A 392 -21.49 -4.54 -9.98
CA VAL A 392 -20.93 -3.43 -9.20
C VAL A 392 -20.46 -3.93 -7.84
N THR A 393 -19.24 -3.57 -7.43
CA THR A 393 -18.64 -4.02 -6.16
C THR A 393 -18.83 -3.03 -5.02
N ARG A 394 -19.13 -1.78 -5.32
CA ARG A 394 -19.20 -0.65 -4.36
C ARG A 394 -20.52 0.09 -4.47
N LYS A 395 -20.91 0.78 -3.40
CA LYS A 395 -22.05 1.70 -3.34
C LYS A 395 -21.75 2.85 -2.38
N PHE A 396 -22.42 3.98 -2.54
CA PHE A 396 -22.39 5.06 -1.57
C PHE A 396 -23.55 4.93 -0.57
N GLU A 397 -23.25 4.99 0.71
CA GLU A 397 -24.26 5.02 1.77
C GLU A 397 -24.26 6.39 2.46
N MET A 398 -25.43 7.06 2.46
CA MET A 398 -25.65 8.25 3.28
C MET A 398 -25.86 7.83 4.74
N LYS A 399 -24.85 8.01 5.58
CA LYS A 399 -24.97 7.76 7.02
C LYS A 399 -25.42 9.01 7.76
N THR A 400 -26.74 9.18 7.88
CA THR A 400 -27.35 10.24 8.71
C THR A 400 -27.13 10.04 10.22
N THR A 401 -26.77 8.83 10.66
CA THR A 401 -26.63 8.46 12.08
C THR A 401 -25.32 8.93 12.71
N GLN A 402 -24.25 9.11 11.92
CA GLN A 402 -23.05 9.79 12.37
C GLN A 402 -23.29 11.30 12.27
N ARG A 403 -24.23 11.85 13.06
CA ARG A 403 -24.37 13.30 13.14
C ARG A 403 -23.03 13.87 13.57
N LEU A 404 -22.36 14.49 12.61
CA LEU A 404 -21.21 15.34 12.83
C LEU A 404 -21.64 16.35 13.91
N ILE A 405 -20.88 16.44 14.99
CA ILE A 405 -21.23 17.32 16.09
C ILE A 405 -20.86 18.73 15.64
N GLU A 406 -21.83 19.40 15.03
CA GLU A 406 -21.70 20.78 14.58
C GLU A 406 -21.51 21.72 15.77
N PRO A 407 -20.60 22.72 15.67
CA PRO A 407 -20.54 23.82 16.62
C PRO A 407 -21.90 24.48 16.82
N ALA A 408 -22.20 24.89 18.06
CA ALA A 408 -23.54 25.38 18.44
C ALA A 408 -23.97 26.62 17.64
N ASP A 409 -23.03 27.46 17.24
CA ASP A 409 -23.24 28.64 16.40
C ASP A 409 -23.55 28.29 14.94
N MET A 410 -23.04 27.16 14.42
CA MET A 410 -23.39 26.62 13.11
C MET A 410 -24.80 26.02 13.09
N SER A 411 -25.22 25.38 14.20
CA SER A 411 -26.45 24.55 14.30
C SER A 411 -27.80 25.26 14.05
N GLY A 412 -27.78 26.56 13.73
CA GLY A 412 -28.95 27.29 13.23
C GLY A 412 -28.69 28.16 12.00
N GLY A 413 -27.45 28.21 11.51
CA GLY A 413 -27.07 28.92 10.29
C GLY A 413 -27.40 28.12 9.03
N LYS A 414 -27.05 28.69 7.87
CA LYS A 414 -27.20 28.02 6.57
C LYS A 414 -25.82 27.57 6.09
N VAL A 415 -25.57 26.26 6.03
CA VAL A 415 -24.31 25.74 5.47
C VAL A 415 -24.29 25.95 3.95
N MET A 416 -23.23 26.60 3.48
CA MET A 416 -23.06 26.99 2.08
C MET A 416 -22.03 26.12 1.36
N LEU A 417 -21.02 25.63 2.08
CA LEU A 417 -19.98 24.79 1.50
C LEU A 417 -19.32 23.94 2.60
N THR A 418 -18.89 22.73 2.24
CA THR A 418 -18.24 21.80 3.15
C THR A 418 -17.19 20.97 2.43
N GLY A 419 -16.06 20.65 3.07
CA GLY A 419 -15.00 19.84 2.49
C GLY A 419 -14.14 19.16 3.53
N PHE A 420 -13.39 18.15 3.10
CA PHE A 420 -12.41 17.49 3.97
C PHE A 420 -11.17 18.37 4.16
N PHE A 421 -10.67 18.44 5.38
CA PHE A 421 -9.48 19.20 5.75
C PHE A 421 -8.74 18.46 6.87
N ASP A 422 -7.41 18.39 6.82
CA ASP A 422 -6.60 17.72 7.85
C ASP A 422 -6.03 18.77 8.82
N LEU A 423 -6.81 19.13 9.85
CA LEU A 423 -6.34 20.09 10.84
C LEU A 423 -5.14 19.50 11.58
N LYS A 424 -4.17 20.36 11.92
CA LYS A 424 -2.90 19.98 12.57
C LYS A 424 -2.01 19.08 11.69
N GLU A 425 -2.43 18.78 10.46
CA GLU A 425 -1.74 17.90 9.52
C GLU A 425 -1.42 16.51 10.12
N ASP A 426 -2.33 15.97 10.94
CA ASP A 426 -2.13 14.76 11.73
C ASP A 426 -2.55 13.47 11.01
N GLY A 427 -3.14 13.59 9.82
CA GLY A 427 -3.57 12.48 8.96
C GLY A 427 -5.03 12.07 9.16
N ASN A 428 -5.76 12.73 10.07
CA ASN A 428 -7.19 12.57 10.24
C ASN A 428 -7.93 13.64 9.44
N LEU A 429 -8.94 13.26 8.68
CA LEU A 429 -9.79 14.22 8.00
C LEU A 429 -10.86 14.75 8.96
N ASP A 430 -10.77 16.05 9.21
CA ASP A 430 -11.82 16.92 9.73
C ASP A 430 -12.65 17.51 8.59
N ILE A 431 -13.61 18.34 8.94
CA ILE A 431 -14.56 18.93 8.00
C ILE A 431 -14.51 20.43 8.13
N LEU A 432 -14.08 21.09 7.06
CA LEU A 432 -14.15 22.53 6.89
C LEU A 432 -15.55 22.91 6.42
N VAL A 433 -16.17 23.89 7.06
CA VAL A 433 -17.54 24.32 6.76
C VAL A 433 -17.58 25.82 6.61
N GLU A 434 -18.21 26.30 5.53
CA GLU A 434 -18.62 27.67 5.34
C GLU A 434 -20.12 27.78 5.55
N TYR A 435 -20.57 28.73 6.37
CA TYR A 435 -21.96 28.90 6.73
C TYR A 435 -22.34 30.38 6.86
N MET A 436 -23.62 30.68 6.67
CA MET A 436 -24.21 31.98 6.96
C MET A 436 -24.79 31.96 8.37
N ASP A 437 -24.27 32.83 9.24
CA ASP A 437 -24.72 32.94 10.62
C ASP A 437 -26.16 33.48 10.69
N LYS A 438 -27.01 32.82 11.47
CA LYS A 438 -28.44 33.17 11.56
C LYS A 438 -28.68 34.56 12.13
N LYS A 439 -27.86 34.99 13.10
CA LYS A 439 -28.10 36.21 13.89
C LYS A 439 -27.73 37.46 13.12
N ASN A 440 -26.58 37.46 12.45
CA ASN A 440 -26.06 38.64 11.77
C ASN A 440 -26.02 38.52 10.23
N GLN A 441 -26.41 37.37 9.67
CA GLN A 441 -26.39 37.09 8.23
C GLN A 441 -25.01 37.22 7.58
N GLN A 442 -23.93 37.19 8.39
CA GLN A 442 -22.56 37.22 7.88
C GLN A 442 -22.09 35.82 7.51
N THR A 443 -21.33 35.71 6.42
CA THR A 443 -20.63 34.48 6.06
C THR A 443 -19.46 34.25 7.01
N LYS A 444 -19.37 33.02 7.51
CA LYS A 444 -18.32 32.54 8.40
C LYS A 444 -17.84 31.18 7.93
N HIS A 445 -16.72 30.75 8.48
CA HIS A 445 -16.23 29.40 8.35
C HIS A 445 -15.74 28.85 9.70
N ASP A 446 -15.87 27.55 9.87
CA ASP A 446 -15.41 26.82 11.05
C ASP A 446 -15.16 25.35 10.70
N PHE A 447 -14.76 24.54 11.68
CA PHE A 447 -14.41 23.15 11.49
C PHE A 447 -15.20 22.23 12.42
N ILE A 448 -15.60 21.07 11.90
CA ILE A 448 -16.08 19.95 12.70
C ILE A 448 -14.91 19.00 12.94
N LYS A 449 -14.34 19.09 14.15
CA LYS A 449 -13.19 18.29 14.57
C LYS A 449 -13.58 16.82 14.76
N CYS A 450 -12.79 15.91 14.20
CA CYS A 450 -13.05 14.48 14.12
C CYS A 450 -11.81 13.67 14.60
N ASP A 451 -11.34 13.93 15.82
CA ASP A 451 -10.07 13.39 16.36
C ASP A 451 -10.03 11.85 16.57
N ASP A 452 -11.18 11.14 16.64
CA ASP A 452 -11.24 9.70 16.96
C ASP A 452 -11.57 8.84 15.72
N LYS A 453 -10.54 8.25 15.12
CA LYS A 453 -10.68 7.30 13.99
C LYS A 453 -10.39 5.84 14.38
N GLY A 454 -10.22 5.54 15.68
CA GLY A 454 -9.88 4.20 16.15
C GLY A 454 -8.51 3.69 15.65
N ASP A 455 -8.44 2.41 15.28
CA ASP A 455 -7.18 1.71 14.93
C ASP A 455 -6.83 1.75 13.42
N THR A 456 -7.37 2.71 12.67
CA THR A 456 -7.05 2.88 11.24
C THR A 456 -5.70 3.57 11.07
N THR A 457 -5.15 3.45 9.87
CA THR A 457 -3.83 4.00 9.55
C THR A 457 -3.87 4.72 8.22
N PHE A 458 -2.99 5.70 8.06
CA PHE A 458 -2.93 6.52 6.86
C PHE A 458 -1.53 6.55 6.24
N LEU A 459 -1.48 7.00 4.99
CA LEU A 459 -0.28 7.49 4.34
C LEU A 459 -0.59 8.88 3.76
N LYS A 460 0.13 9.90 4.23
CA LYS A 460 0.04 11.25 3.71
C LYS A 460 1.25 11.54 2.83
N VAL A 461 1.05 12.11 1.66
CA VAL A 461 2.11 12.38 0.69
C VAL A 461 1.97 13.79 0.14
N GLN A 462 3.05 14.55 0.17
CA GLN A 462 3.17 15.85 -0.47
C GLN A 462 4.29 15.79 -1.49
N THR A 463 4.01 16.25 -2.70
CA THR A 463 5.00 16.37 -3.76
C THR A 463 5.27 17.84 -3.99
N HIS A 464 6.53 18.28 -3.88
CA HIS A 464 6.90 19.68 -4.13
C HIS A 464 7.68 19.81 -5.42
N THR A 465 7.67 21.00 -6.04
CA THR A 465 8.46 21.27 -7.24
C THR A 465 9.96 21.31 -6.92
N ASN A 466 10.81 21.09 -7.94
CA ASN A 466 12.27 21.10 -7.79
C ASN A 466 12.91 22.48 -8.09
N VAL A 467 12.09 23.48 -8.42
CA VAL A 467 12.47 24.85 -8.78
C VAL A 467 13.21 25.50 -7.63
N CYS A 468 14.28 26.22 -7.99
CA CYS A 468 15.18 26.85 -7.05
C CYS A 468 16.10 27.82 -7.78
N GLN A 469 15.63 29.07 -7.96
CA GLN A 469 16.39 30.08 -8.69
C GLN A 469 17.34 30.88 -7.80
N LYS A 470 16.81 31.71 -6.88
CA LYS A 470 17.62 32.70 -6.13
C LYS A 470 17.73 32.39 -4.63
N ASP A 471 16.64 32.02 -3.96
CA ASP A 471 16.58 31.93 -2.49
C ASP A 471 16.47 30.52 -1.91
N CYS A 472 17.39 29.65 -2.32
CA CYS A 472 17.65 28.40 -1.61
C CYS A 472 18.96 28.45 -0.79
N PRO A 473 19.19 29.42 0.12
CA PRO A 473 20.45 29.49 0.84
C PRO A 473 20.58 28.29 1.80
N GLY A 474 21.55 27.42 1.51
CA GLY A 474 22.03 26.40 2.44
C GLY A 474 21.48 24.98 2.21
N ARG A 475 22.05 24.02 2.95
CA ARG A 475 21.68 22.60 2.87
C ARG A 475 20.18 22.37 3.06
N LYS A 476 19.52 23.15 3.92
CA LYS A 476 18.07 23.02 4.21
C LYS A 476 17.19 23.19 2.98
N ALA A 477 17.52 24.07 2.03
CA ALA A 477 16.69 24.24 0.84
C ALA A 477 16.77 23.05 -0.12
N ARG A 478 17.90 22.30 -0.13
CA ARG A 478 17.95 20.98 -0.78
C ARG A 478 17.07 19.96 -0.05
N ASP A 479 16.80 20.15 1.24
CA ASP A 479 16.10 19.21 2.10
C ASP A 479 14.56 19.36 2.09
N PHE A 480 13.99 20.44 1.52
CA PHE A 480 12.54 20.71 1.47
C PHE A 480 11.96 20.85 0.05
N GLY A 481 12.80 21.02 -0.98
CA GLY A 481 12.34 21.44 -2.31
C GLY A 481 11.93 22.92 -2.31
N SER A 482 11.12 23.34 -3.28
CA SER A 482 10.55 24.70 -3.31
C SER A 482 9.63 24.99 -2.11
N GLY A 483 9.03 23.93 -1.53
CA GLY A 483 7.92 24.05 -0.58
C GLY A 483 6.57 24.27 -1.26
N ILE A 484 6.54 24.31 -2.60
CA ILE A 484 5.34 24.56 -3.39
C ILE A 484 4.80 23.22 -3.90
N PRO A 485 3.53 22.88 -3.65
CA PRO A 485 2.90 21.68 -4.17
C PRO A 485 3.03 21.58 -5.70
N TRP A 486 3.48 20.43 -6.22
CA TRP A 486 3.55 20.17 -7.64
C TRP A 486 2.22 19.66 -8.18
N HIS A 487 1.55 20.47 -8.99
CA HIS A 487 0.27 20.15 -9.62
C HIS A 487 0.41 18.96 -10.58
N GLY A 488 -0.52 17.99 -10.48
CA GLY A 488 -0.55 16.82 -11.36
C GLY A 488 0.51 15.76 -11.07
N ALA A 489 1.30 15.90 -10.00
CA ALA A 489 2.15 14.84 -9.52
C ALA A 489 1.30 13.70 -8.95
N CYS A 490 1.50 12.48 -9.45
CA CYS A 490 0.69 11.33 -9.09
C CYS A 490 1.47 10.36 -8.23
N VAL A 491 0.75 9.78 -7.26
CA VAL A 491 1.28 8.82 -6.31
C VAL A 491 0.38 7.59 -6.33
N SER A 492 0.99 6.41 -6.33
CA SER A 492 0.26 5.17 -6.12
C SER A 492 0.92 4.35 -5.03
N TYR A 493 0.12 3.62 -4.27
CA TYR A 493 0.63 2.64 -3.35
C TYR A 493 0.07 1.27 -3.69
N SER A 494 0.83 0.24 -3.33
CA SER A 494 0.37 -1.14 -3.32
C SER A 494 0.66 -1.74 -1.96
N MET A 495 -0.28 -2.50 -1.42
CA MET A 495 -0.09 -3.18 -0.15
C MET A 495 -0.91 -4.47 -0.08
N THR A 496 -0.64 -5.17 1.00
CA THR A 496 -1.38 -6.34 1.43
C THR A 496 -2.07 -6.01 2.73
N ASP A 497 -3.39 -6.04 2.74
CA ASP A 497 -4.12 -5.82 3.99
C ASP A 497 -3.93 -6.99 4.98
N SER A 498 -4.44 -6.83 6.19
CA SER A 498 -4.39 -7.87 7.23
C SER A 498 -5.10 -9.17 6.83
N TRP A 499 -5.97 -9.12 5.83
CA TRP A 499 -6.73 -10.26 5.30
C TRP A 499 -6.01 -10.96 4.15
N GLY A 500 -4.87 -10.42 3.69
CA GLY A 500 -4.08 -10.93 2.59
C GLY A 500 -4.52 -10.43 1.20
N SER A 501 -5.58 -9.64 1.14
CA SER A 501 -6.07 -9.01 -0.09
C SER A 501 -5.06 -7.97 -0.55
N PHE A 502 -4.82 -7.95 -1.86
CA PHE A 502 -3.96 -6.97 -2.49
C PHE A 502 -4.79 -5.71 -2.74
N LYS A 503 -4.29 -4.57 -2.30
CA LYS A 503 -4.89 -3.26 -2.56
C LYS A 503 -3.89 -2.41 -3.32
N VAL A 504 -4.36 -1.71 -4.34
CA VAL A 504 -3.61 -0.67 -5.05
C VAL A 504 -4.48 0.57 -5.04
N SER A 505 -3.89 1.74 -4.84
CA SER A 505 -4.64 2.98 -5.05
C SER A 505 -3.74 4.02 -5.67
N LYS A 506 -4.32 4.90 -6.49
CA LYS A 506 -3.64 6.02 -7.14
C LYS A 506 -4.39 7.33 -6.86
N LYS A 507 -3.65 8.43 -6.66
CA LYS A 507 -4.18 9.80 -6.58
C LYS A 507 -3.17 10.77 -7.20
N CYS A 508 -3.67 11.85 -7.79
CA CYS A 508 -2.84 12.97 -8.25
C CYS A 508 -3.09 14.19 -7.38
N GLN A 509 -2.03 14.94 -7.10
CA GLN A 509 -2.10 16.12 -6.25
C GLN A 509 -2.74 17.27 -7.03
N LEU A 510 -3.74 17.91 -6.43
CA LEU A 510 -4.47 19.05 -7.02
C LEU A 510 -5.04 18.72 -8.41
N SER A 511 -5.74 17.58 -8.51
CA SER A 511 -6.36 17.13 -9.76
C SER A 511 -7.51 18.01 -10.25
N GLN A 512 -8.12 18.80 -9.38
CA GLN A 512 -9.14 19.80 -9.75
C GLN A 512 -8.93 21.03 -8.86
N THR A 513 -8.65 22.19 -9.46
CA THR A 513 -8.31 23.41 -8.70
C THR A 513 -9.38 24.50 -8.78
N ASN A 514 -10.18 24.53 -9.85
CA ASN A 514 -11.19 25.57 -10.08
C ASN A 514 -12.53 25.21 -9.44
N GLN A 515 -13.49 26.14 -9.51
CA GLN A 515 -14.85 26.01 -9.00
C GLN A 515 -14.93 25.71 -7.49
N ARG A 516 -13.92 26.16 -6.72
CA ARG A 516 -13.80 25.92 -5.27
C ARG A 516 -13.98 24.44 -4.89
N THR A 517 -13.37 23.52 -5.64
CA THR A 517 -13.30 22.10 -5.28
C THR A 517 -12.59 21.88 -3.93
N LEU A 518 -11.70 22.80 -3.52
CA LEU A 518 -10.99 22.80 -2.23
C LEU A 518 -10.20 21.51 -1.98
N GLN A 519 -9.49 21.02 -3.00
CA GLN A 519 -8.53 19.94 -2.79
C GLN A 519 -7.31 20.44 -2.00
N GLY A 520 -6.94 19.71 -0.95
CA GLY A 520 -5.76 20.04 -0.15
C GLY A 520 -4.45 19.91 -0.93
N PRO A 521 -3.37 20.60 -0.51
CA PRO A 521 -2.05 20.54 -1.13
C PRO A 521 -1.28 19.23 -0.81
N TYR A 522 -2.00 18.12 -0.64
CA TYR A 522 -1.48 16.82 -0.25
C TYR A 522 -2.38 15.70 -0.76
N ILE A 523 -1.81 14.50 -0.85
CA ILE A 523 -2.51 13.24 -1.09
C ILE A 523 -2.63 12.51 0.23
N LEU A 524 -3.86 12.12 0.61
CA LEU A 524 -4.11 11.27 1.77
C LEU A 524 -4.72 9.93 1.33
N PHE A 525 -4.10 8.83 1.74
CA PHE A 525 -4.60 7.48 1.57
C PHE A 525 -4.99 6.89 2.92
N GLY A 526 -6.21 6.38 3.04
CA GLY A 526 -6.54 5.42 4.08
C GLY A 526 -5.94 4.06 3.76
N LEU A 527 -5.40 3.40 4.79
CA LEU A 527 -4.78 2.09 4.65
C LEU A 527 -5.55 1.00 5.40
N GLY A 528 -6.68 1.35 6.00
CA GLY A 528 -7.47 0.49 6.85
C GLY A 528 -6.78 0.17 8.18
N ARG A 529 -7.29 -0.86 8.84
CA ARG A 529 -6.84 -1.27 10.17
C ARG A 529 -5.60 -2.15 10.10
N SER A 530 -4.58 -1.76 10.87
CA SER A 530 -3.39 -2.59 11.15
C SER A 530 -2.67 -3.21 9.93
N PRO A 531 -2.43 -2.47 8.82
CA PRO A 531 -1.50 -2.94 7.79
C PRO A 531 -0.09 -3.07 8.38
N ASN A 532 0.67 -4.07 7.93
CA ASN A 532 2.03 -4.29 8.42
C ASN A 532 3.01 -3.27 7.82
N PHE A 533 2.96 -3.11 6.51
CA PHE A 533 3.78 -2.22 5.70
C PHE A 533 3.12 -2.02 4.35
N ILE A 534 3.38 -0.88 3.74
CA ILE A 534 3.08 -0.61 2.34
C ILE A 534 4.16 -1.30 1.52
N ASP A 535 3.76 -2.16 0.56
CA ASP A 535 4.69 -2.97 -0.23
C ASP A 535 5.60 -2.08 -1.07
N ILE A 536 4.98 -1.19 -1.86
CA ILE A 536 5.61 -0.22 -2.75
C ILE A 536 4.76 1.05 -2.80
N ILE A 537 5.39 2.22 -2.74
CA ILE A 537 4.85 3.50 -3.18
C ILE A 537 5.56 3.91 -4.47
N LYS A 538 4.83 4.44 -5.46
CA LYS A 538 5.37 4.99 -6.69
C LYS A 538 5.05 6.47 -6.81
N PHE A 539 5.98 7.24 -7.37
CA PHE A 539 5.86 8.67 -7.62
C PHE A 539 6.21 8.95 -9.08
N ASP A 540 5.41 9.76 -9.76
CA ASP A 540 5.74 10.35 -11.06
C ASP A 540 4.99 11.67 -11.27
N GLY A 541 5.28 12.39 -12.35
CA GLY A 541 4.61 13.66 -12.65
C GLY A 541 4.88 14.19 -14.06
N PRO A 542 4.26 15.32 -14.44
CA PRO A 542 4.24 15.81 -15.82
C PRO A 542 5.55 16.54 -16.23
N PHE A 543 6.71 15.89 -16.10
CA PHE A 543 8.02 16.46 -16.43
C PHE A 543 8.15 17.05 -17.85
N ASN A 544 9.12 17.95 -18.04
CA ASN A 544 9.64 18.26 -19.36
C ASN A 544 10.58 17.16 -19.85
N TYR A 545 10.03 16.21 -20.58
CA TYR A 545 10.75 15.00 -21.00
C TYR A 545 11.89 15.23 -21.98
N LYS A 546 11.89 16.33 -22.75
CA LYS A 546 13.08 16.70 -23.54
C LYS A 546 14.32 16.87 -22.66
N ARG A 547 14.13 17.39 -21.45
CA ARG A 547 15.21 17.58 -20.45
C ARG A 547 15.37 16.34 -19.56
N MET A 548 14.29 15.60 -19.33
CA MET A 548 14.21 14.51 -18.37
C MET A 548 13.99 13.13 -18.99
N VAL A 549 14.52 12.86 -20.20
CA VAL A 549 14.35 11.60 -20.97
C VAL A 549 14.56 10.31 -20.14
N LYS A 550 15.37 10.35 -19.07
CA LYS A 550 15.64 9.20 -18.18
C LYS A 550 14.90 9.21 -16.84
N ALA A 551 14.09 10.23 -16.54
CA ALA A 551 13.32 10.27 -15.31
C ALA A 551 12.24 9.18 -15.37
N LYS A 552 12.52 8.06 -14.70
CA LYS A 552 11.56 6.98 -14.49
C LYS A 552 10.76 7.26 -13.23
N SER A 553 9.54 6.75 -13.18
CA SER A 553 8.75 6.69 -11.96
C SER A 553 9.60 6.11 -10.83
N PHE A 554 9.57 6.75 -9.67
CA PHE A 554 10.38 6.35 -8.53
C PHE A 554 9.59 5.41 -7.63
N GLU A 555 10.18 4.28 -7.26
CA GLU A 555 9.54 3.29 -6.38
C GLU A 555 10.24 3.23 -5.03
N LEU A 556 9.47 3.36 -3.95
CA LEU A 556 9.93 3.26 -2.58
C LEU A 556 9.29 2.04 -1.90
N PRO A 557 10.08 1.01 -1.56
CA PRO A 557 9.53 -0.21 -0.96
C PRO A 557 9.45 -0.11 0.57
N GLN A 558 8.52 -0.86 1.17
CA GLN A 558 8.47 -1.15 2.61
C GLN A 558 8.31 0.08 3.50
N ILE A 559 7.26 0.88 3.25
CA ILE A 559 6.93 2.04 4.07
C ILE A 559 6.05 1.66 5.25
N VAL A 560 6.34 2.25 6.40
CA VAL A 560 5.58 2.07 7.64
C VAL A 560 4.30 2.91 7.56
N PRO A 561 3.13 2.37 7.96
CA PRO A 561 1.89 3.15 8.08
C PRO A 561 2.01 4.32 9.07
N ASN A 562 1.04 5.24 9.07
CA ASN A 562 1.03 6.46 9.90
C ASN A 562 2.28 7.31 9.64
N SER A 563 2.56 7.51 8.35
CA SER A 563 3.68 8.30 7.91
C SER A 563 3.26 9.40 6.94
N ARG A 564 3.98 10.51 7.03
CA ARG A 564 3.94 11.61 6.06
C ARG A 564 5.21 11.56 5.22
N ILE A 565 5.05 11.61 3.90
CA ILE A 565 6.14 11.66 2.95
C ILE A 565 6.13 13.02 2.26
N VAL A 566 7.29 13.67 2.22
CA VAL A 566 7.54 14.79 1.31
C VAL A 566 8.48 14.29 0.22
N ALA A 567 8.03 14.38 -1.04
CA ALA A 567 8.76 13.95 -2.21
C ALA A 567 9.08 15.14 -3.12
N VAL A 568 10.33 15.22 -3.59
CA VAL A 568 10.80 16.27 -4.50
C VAL A 568 11.43 15.60 -5.70
N PRO A 569 10.99 15.92 -6.93
CA PRO A 569 11.53 15.31 -8.12
C PRO A 569 12.96 15.76 -8.39
N PRO A 570 13.74 14.98 -9.15
CA PRO A 570 15.12 15.32 -9.46
C PRO A 570 15.20 16.52 -10.42
N ARG A 571 16.23 17.36 -10.26
CA ARG A 571 16.51 18.48 -11.19
C ARG A 571 17.13 18.03 -12.51
N GLU A 572 17.86 16.92 -12.48
CA GLU A 572 18.57 16.37 -13.62
C GLU A 572 18.24 14.89 -13.75
N SER A 573 18.20 14.39 -14.98
CA SER A 573 17.73 13.04 -15.29
C SER A 573 18.53 11.90 -14.63
N ASN A 574 19.77 12.15 -14.19
CA ASN A 574 20.61 11.16 -13.50
C ASN A 574 20.48 11.21 -11.97
N ASN A 575 19.79 12.22 -11.42
CA ASN A 575 19.63 12.37 -9.97
C ASN A 575 18.44 11.56 -9.46
N LEU A 576 18.51 11.16 -8.19
CA LEU A 576 17.41 10.47 -7.51
C LEU A 576 16.38 11.47 -7.01
N TRP A 577 15.13 11.01 -6.89
CA TRP A 577 14.11 11.72 -6.13
C TRP A 577 14.58 11.91 -4.69
N TYR A 578 14.31 13.08 -4.14
CA TYR A 578 14.54 13.35 -2.73
C TYR A 578 13.26 13.03 -1.96
N ILE A 579 13.39 12.23 -0.90
CA ILE A 579 12.26 11.73 -0.11
C ILE A 579 12.55 11.92 1.36
N ARG A 580 11.61 12.54 2.07
CA ARG A 580 11.65 12.71 3.51
C ARG A 580 10.44 12.03 4.14
N LEU A 581 10.72 11.16 5.11
CA LEU A 581 9.70 10.41 5.84
C LEU A 581 9.59 10.97 7.25
N TYR A 582 8.40 11.42 7.61
CA TYR A 582 8.01 11.78 8.96
C TYR A 582 7.13 10.66 9.49
N LEU A 583 7.44 10.20 10.71
CA LEU A 583 6.63 9.19 11.39
C LEU A 583 5.75 9.92 12.40
N THR A 584 4.44 9.67 12.33
CA THR A 584 3.50 10.16 13.33
C THR A 584 3.29 9.04 14.35
N PRO A 585 4.01 9.04 15.48
CA PRO A 585 3.89 7.96 16.46
C PRO A 585 2.44 7.88 16.96
N SER A 586 1.84 6.69 16.88
CA SER A 586 0.47 6.52 17.37
C SER A 586 0.39 6.77 18.89
N ARG A 587 -0.74 7.30 19.38
CA ARG A 587 -0.99 7.46 20.83
C ARG A 587 -0.84 6.13 21.59
N LEU A 588 -1.05 5.00 20.90
CA LEU A 588 -0.84 3.64 21.41
C LEU A 588 0.63 3.35 21.76
N ILE A 589 1.61 4.06 21.21
CA ILE A 589 3.03 3.87 21.56
C ILE A 589 3.25 4.21 23.04
N LEU A 590 2.69 5.32 23.53
CA LEU A 590 2.82 5.70 24.95
C LEU A 590 2.15 4.64 25.84
N GLN A 591 0.94 4.20 25.48
CA GLN A 591 0.25 3.12 26.20
C GLN A 591 1.05 1.81 26.15
N SER A 592 1.67 1.48 25.01
CA SER A 592 2.52 0.30 24.85
C SER A 592 3.79 0.42 25.71
N PHE A 593 4.41 1.61 25.79
CA PHE A 593 5.53 1.88 26.68
C PHE A 593 5.11 1.77 28.14
N ILE A 594 3.95 2.29 28.52
CA ILE A 594 3.40 2.13 29.88
C ILE A 594 3.16 0.65 30.19
N VAL A 595 2.55 -0.11 29.27
CA VAL A 595 2.34 -1.56 29.46
C VAL A 595 3.67 -2.30 29.55
N LEU A 596 4.67 -1.96 28.73
CA LEU A 596 6.02 -2.54 28.79
C LEU A 596 6.75 -2.15 30.08
N ALA A 597 6.60 -0.91 30.54
CA ALA A 597 7.16 -0.42 31.79
C ALA A 597 6.50 -1.09 32.99
N ILE A 598 5.16 -1.25 32.99
CA ILE A 598 4.43 -2.02 34.00
C ILE A 598 4.88 -3.48 33.97
N LYS A 599 5.06 -4.08 32.79
CA LYS A 599 5.52 -5.47 32.65
C LYS A 599 6.97 -5.62 33.14
N TYR A 600 7.83 -4.66 32.86
CA TYR A 600 9.20 -4.62 33.35
C TYR A 600 9.28 -4.39 34.85
N TYR A 601 8.45 -3.48 35.39
CA TYR A 601 8.34 -3.21 36.81
C TYR A 601 7.77 -4.42 37.55
N ARG A 602 6.73 -5.05 37.01
CA ARG A 602 6.19 -6.31 37.51
C ARG A 602 7.24 -7.41 37.49
N SER A 603 8.02 -7.55 36.41
CA SER A 603 9.14 -8.50 36.36
C SER A 603 10.25 -8.17 37.37
N SER A 604 10.45 -6.88 37.67
CA SER A 604 11.42 -6.42 38.68
C SER A 604 10.91 -6.63 40.11
N VAL A 605 9.60 -6.50 40.34
CA VAL A 605 8.94 -6.79 41.63
C VAL A 605 8.79 -8.29 41.86
N GLU A 606 8.56 -9.09 40.82
CA GLU A 606 8.56 -10.57 40.88
C GLU A 606 9.96 -11.12 41.21
N LYS A 607 11.05 -10.36 40.96
CA LYS A 607 12.38 -10.69 41.51
C LYS A 607 12.51 -10.44 43.01
N LEU A 608 11.66 -9.59 43.60
CA LEU A 608 11.62 -9.34 45.04
C LEU A 608 10.64 -10.27 45.78
N PHE A 609 9.67 -10.85 45.07
CA PHE A 609 8.78 -11.89 45.60
C PHE A 609 8.59 -12.99 44.54
N PRO A 610 9.31 -14.12 44.64
CA PRO A 610 9.27 -15.18 43.64
C PRO A 610 7.98 -15.98 43.80
N VAL A 611 6.90 -15.52 43.18
CA VAL A 611 5.76 -16.39 42.89
C VAL A 611 5.89 -16.83 41.44
N TYR A 612 6.31 -18.09 41.27
CA TYR A 612 6.43 -18.77 39.99
C TYR A 612 5.09 -18.74 39.24
N MET A 613 4.95 -17.88 38.23
CA MET A 613 3.91 -18.02 37.20
C MET A 613 4.58 -18.40 35.88
N SER A 614 4.49 -19.69 35.55
CA SER A 614 4.95 -20.25 34.28
C SER A 614 4.10 -19.74 33.11
N TYR A 615 4.77 -19.50 31.99
CA TYR A 615 4.22 -18.89 30.78
C TYR A 615 3.51 -19.94 29.89
N ASP A 616 2.44 -20.58 30.40
CA ASP A 616 1.69 -21.63 29.65
C ASP A 616 0.30 -21.20 29.15
N SER A 617 -0.10 -19.93 29.30
CA SER A 617 -1.46 -19.44 28.99
C SER A 617 -1.84 -19.36 27.49
N LEU A 618 -1.00 -19.86 26.57
CA LEU A 618 -1.32 -19.85 25.13
C LEU A 618 -2.29 -20.97 24.73
N LEU A 619 -2.38 -22.04 25.54
CA LEU A 619 -3.20 -23.22 25.27
C LEU A 619 -4.55 -23.20 26.01
N ASP A 620 -4.63 -22.64 27.22
CA ASP A 620 -5.85 -22.72 28.05
C ASP A 620 -7.10 -22.08 27.41
N CYS A 621 -6.92 -21.11 26.51
CA CYS A 621 -8.04 -20.48 25.81
C CYS A 621 -8.55 -21.23 24.57
N ILE A 622 -7.81 -22.24 24.05
CA ILE A 622 -8.15 -22.92 22.78
C ILE A 622 -8.21 -24.45 22.93
N CYS A 623 -7.44 -25.03 23.84
CA CYS A 623 -7.45 -26.46 24.15
C CYS A 623 -7.50 -26.62 25.67
N PRO A 624 -8.67 -26.56 26.32
CA PRO A 624 -8.78 -26.83 27.76
C PRO A 624 -8.35 -28.28 28.02
N SER A 625 -7.12 -28.47 28.51
CA SER A 625 -6.66 -29.78 28.92
C SER A 625 -7.49 -30.24 30.12
N LYS A 626 -8.39 -31.22 29.89
CA LYS A 626 -9.23 -31.96 30.86
C LYS A 626 -10.69 -31.53 31.07
N SER A 627 -11.39 -31.00 30.07
CA SER A 627 -12.86 -31.08 30.06
C SER A 627 -13.38 -31.33 28.65
N GLU A 628 -14.36 -32.21 28.47
CA GLU A 628 -14.95 -32.65 27.19
C GLU A 628 -15.54 -31.55 26.28
N ASN A 629 -15.32 -30.27 26.60
CA ASN A 629 -15.75 -29.12 25.81
C ASN A 629 -14.66 -28.70 24.81
N TYR A 630 -14.59 -29.42 23.68
CA TYR A 630 -13.79 -28.99 22.53
C TYR A 630 -14.31 -27.65 21.99
N ILE A 631 -13.39 -26.73 21.68
CA ILE A 631 -13.75 -25.43 21.11
C ILE A 631 -14.01 -25.60 19.61
N THR A 632 -15.16 -25.10 19.17
CA THR A 632 -15.56 -25.09 17.76
C THR A 632 -15.36 -23.68 17.18
N ILE A 633 -14.63 -23.58 16.07
CA ILE A 633 -14.39 -22.31 15.36
C ILE A 633 -15.18 -22.25 14.05
N LEU A 634 -15.30 -21.04 13.47
CA LEU A 634 -16.01 -20.77 12.21
C LEU A 634 -17.47 -21.28 12.21
N ARG A 635 -18.35 -20.57 12.95
CA ARG A 635 -19.78 -20.92 13.08
C ARG A 635 -20.00 -22.39 13.48
N ASN A 636 -19.20 -22.87 14.44
CA ASN A 636 -19.25 -24.24 14.93
C ASN A 636 -18.98 -25.32 13.87
N ARG A 637 -18.14 -25.06 12.86
CA ARG A 637 -17.80 -26.04 11.82
C ARG A 637 -16.56 -26.88 12.14
N TYR A 638 -15.49 -26.28 12.62
CA TYR A 638 -14.22 -26.99 12.85
C TYR A 638 -13.98 -27.20 14.34
N LYS A 639 -13.98 -28.46 14.76
CA LYS A 639 -13.70 -28.88 16.14
C LYS A 639 -12.20 -29.00 16.33
N VAL A 640 -11.63 -28.18 17.22
CA VAL A 640 -10.19 -28.28 17.55
C VAL A 640 -9.95 -29.50 18.43
N LYS A 641 -8.98 -30.34 18.08
CA LYS A 641 -8.57 -31.55 18.82
C LYS A 641 -7.19 -31.34 19.44
N ASP A 642 -6.25 -32.25 19.16
CA ASP A 642 -4.94 -32.28 19.78
C ASP A 642 -3.92 -31.38 19.10
N LYS A 643 -2.83 -31.06 19.82
CA LYS A 643 -1.70 -30.36 19.26
C LYS A 643 -0.82 -31.32 18.44
N LEU A 644 -0.67 -31.05 17.15
CA LEU A 644 0.20 -31.82 16.25
C LEU A 644 1.67 -31.39 16.37
N GLY A 645 1.92 -30.11 16.67
CA GLY A 645 3.28 -29.60 16.81
C GLY A 645 3.34 -28.11 17.11
N LYS A 646 4.54 -27.62 17.44
CA LYS A 646 4.85 -26.19 17.53
C LYS A 646 6.05 -25.91 16.64
N GLY A 647 5.83 -25.20 15.53
CA GLY A 647 6.88 -24.81 14.60
C GLY A 647 7.44 -23.43 14.94
N SER A 648 8.34 -22.93 14.08
CA SER A 648 8.87 -21.58 14.17
C SER A 648 7.84 -20.47 13.89
N PHE A 649 6.69 -20.80 13.28
CA PHE A 649 5.70 -19.83 12.80
C PHE A 649 4.31 -20.03 13.41
N GLY A 650 4.24 -20.61 14.61
CA GLY A 650 3.00 -20.84 15.34
C GLY A 650 2.78 -22.29 15.76
N THR A 651 1.57 -22.54 16.24
CA THR A 651 1.14 -23.86 16.72
C THR A 651 0.31 -24.55 15.66
N VAL A 652 0.53 -25.86 15.45
CA VAL A 652 -0.28 -26.67 14.55
C VAL A 652 -1.15 -27.60 15.40
N LEU A 653 -2.47 -27.52 15.18
CA LEU A 653 -3.50 -28.29 15.88
C LEU A 653 -4.19 -29.23 14.88
N GLU A 654 -4.60 -30.39 15.33
CA GLU A 654 -5.55 -31.22 14.59
C GLU A 654 -6.93 -30.59 14.73
N VAL A 655 -7.66 -30.51 13.62
CA VAL A 655 -9.05 -30.06 13.62
C VAL A 655 -9.90 -31.04 12.82
N GLU A 656 -11.17 -31.16 13.17
CA GLU A 656 -12.13 -31.98 12.45
C GLU A 656 -13.21 -31.08 11.86
N ASP A 657 -13.42 -31.16 10.55
CA ASP A 657 -14.59 -30.57 9.92
C ASP A 657 -15.81 -31.41 10.29
N ILE A 658 -16.66 -30.89 11.18
CA ILE A 658 -17.82 -31.63 11.72
C ILE A 658 -18.78 -32.05 10.61
N ILE A 659 -18.86 -31.27 9.53
CA ILE A 659 -19.77 -31.55 8.42
C ILE A 659 -19.29 -32.76 7.62
N THR A 660 -18.00 -32.83 7.33
CA THR A 660 -17.43 -33.88 6.46
C THR A 660 -16.77 -35.01 7.26
N SER A 661 -16.70 -34.89 8.58
CA SER A 661 -15.90 -35.75 9.48
C SER A 661 -14.43 -35.90 9.04
N THR A 662 -13.92 -34.92 8.27
CA THR A 662 -12.56 -34.97 7.74
C THR A 662 -11.58 -34.41 8.77
N LYS A 663 -10.52 -35.17 9.07
CA LYS A 663 -9.40 -34.69 9.89
C LYS A 663 -8.49 -33.79 9.06
N LEU A 664 -8.24 -32.59 9.57
CA LEU A 664 -7.46 -31.52 8.95
C LEU A 664 -6.41 -31.01 9.94
N ALA A 665 -5.49 -30.17 9.47
CA ALA A 665 -4.51 -29.50 10.32
C ALA A 665 -4.73 -27.99 10.29
N MET A 666 -4.64 -27.33 11.44
CA MET A 666 -4.77 -25.90 11.60
C MET A 666 -3.49 -25.28 12.15
N LYS A 667 -2.84 -24.40 11.39
CA LYS A 667 -1.75 -23.55 11.90
C LYS A 667 -2.35 -22.26 12.44
N ILE A 668 -1.95 -21.86 13.65
CA ILE A 668 -2.44 -20.66 14.34
C ILE A 668 -1.30 -19.86 14.97
N ALA A 669 -1.34 -18.53 14.82
CA ALA A 669 -0.37 -17.60 15.39
C ALA A 669 -1.01 -16.24 15.74
N LYS A 670 -0.42 -15.49 16.67
CA LYS A 670 -0.91 -14.15 17.06
C LYS A 670 -0.72 -13.15 15.93
N LYS A 671 -1.74 -12.34 15.66
CA LYS A 671 -1.79 -11.40 14.52
C LYS A 671 -0.60 -10.43 14.46
N HIS A 672 -0.22 -9.88 15.62
CA HIS A 672 0.79 -8.81 15.71
C HIS A 672 2.23 -9.32 15.82
N ASP A 673 2.42 -10.63 15.99
CA ASP A 673 3.75 -11.23 16.04
C ASP A 673 4.24 -11.56 14.62
N ASP A 674 5.55 -11.69 14.42
CA ASP A 674 6.18 -12.09 13.15
C ASP A 674 5.53 -13.35 12.55
N ASP A 675 5.16 -14.29 13.40
CA ASP A 675 4.49 -15.55 13.02
C ASP A 675 3.11 -15.31 12.37
N GLY A 676 2.31 -14.39 12.93
CA GLY A 676 1.01 -14.02 12.37
C GLY A 676 1.13 -13.41 10.98
N ARG A 677 2.21 -12.67 10.74
CA ARG A 677 2.55 -12.09 9.43
C ARG A 677 3.00 -13.15 8.42
N CYS A 678 3.79 -14.13 8.88
CA CYS A 678 4.21 -15.26 8.07
C CYS A 678 3.01 -16.10 7.58
N LEU A 679 1.97 -16.26 8.40
CA LEU A 679 0.73 -16.95 7.97
C LEU A 679 -0.01 -16.21 6.85
N VAL A 680 -0.03 -14.88 6.84
CA VAL A 680 -0.68 -14.12 5.76
C VAL A 680 0.02 -14.36 4.41
N LEU A 681 1.35 -14.39 4.42
CA LEU A 681 2.15 -14.71 3.24
C LEU A 681 1.94 -16.16 2.79
N GLU A 682 1.91 -17.10 3.73
CA GLU A 682 1.69 -18.52 3.44
C GLU A 682 0.31 -18.76 2.82
N LYS A 683 -0.75 -18.14 3.34
CA LYS A 683 -2.10 -18.12 2.75
C LYS A 683 -2.05 -17.68 1.28
N ARG A 684 -1.37 -16.56 1.00
CA ARG A 684 -1.26 -16.01 -0.35
C ARG A 684 -0.61 -16.98 -1.34
N ILE A 685 0.53 -17.56 -0.96
CA ILE A 685 1.26 -18.48 -1.82
C ILE A 685 0.42 -19.72 -2.10
N LEU A 686 -0.12 -20.36 -1.04
CA LEU A 686 -0.96 -21.56 -1.16
C LEU A 686 -2.25 -21.34 -1.94
N THR A 687 -2.83 -20.14 -1.89
CA THR A 687 -4.01 -19.80 -2.70
C THR A 687 -3.67 -19.75 -4.18
N LYS A 688 -2.48 -19.26 -4.55
CA LYS A 688 -2.04 -19.17 -5.95
C LYS A 688 -1.68 -20.53 -6.56
N ILE A 689 -1.15 -21.45 -5.76
CA ILE A 689 -0.78 -22.82 -6.17
C ILE A 689 -1.79 -23.89 -5.71
N ARG A 690 -3.01 -23.46 -5.39
CA ARG A 690 -4.06 -24.33 -4.82
C ARG A 690 -4.40 -25.47 -5.79
N LYS A 691 -4.56 -26.68 -5.26
CA LYS A 691 -4.86 -27.93 -6.00
C LYS A 691 -3.77 -28.37 -6.98
N LEU A 692 -2.60 -27.73 -6.99
CA LEU A 692 -1.45 -28.22 -7.75
C LEU A 692 -0.73 -29.32 -6.96
N ASN A 693 -0.11 -30.26 -7.69
CA ASN A 693 0.60 -31.37 -7.07
C ASN A 693 1.74 -30.88 -6.15
N HIS A 694 2.01 -31.64 -5.09
CA HIS A 694 3.06 -31.39 -4.08
C HIS A 694 2.78 -30.25 -3.08
N PHE A 695 1.57 -29.71 -3.04
CA PHE A 695 1.18 -28.66 -2.10
C PHE A 695 -0.10 -29.04 -1.34
N PRO A 696 -0.18 -28.80 -0.03
CA PRO A 696 -1.38 -29.11 0.74
C PRO A 696 -2.57 -28.26 0.30
N VAL A 697 -3.75 -28.87 0.26
CA VAL A 697 -4.98 -28.13 -0.05
C VAL A 697 -5.38 -27.26 1.13
N ILE A 698 -5.55 -25.95 0.89
CA ILE A 698 -6.10 -25.01 1.87
C ILE A 698 -7.63 -25.14 1.94
N TYR A 699 -8.18 -25.49 3.10
CA TYR A 699 -9.63 -25.62 3.30
C TYR A 699 -10.26 -24.31 3.74
N ALA A 700 -9.62 -23.64 4.69
CA ALA A 700 -10.06 -22.34 5.20
C ALA A 700 -8.85 -21.53 5.68
N ALA A 701 -8.99 -20.21 5.71
CA ALA A 701 -8.04 -19.33 6.38
C ALA A 701 -8.79 -18.11 6.87
N GLY A 702 -8.32 -17.52 7.96
CA GLY A 702 -8.99 -16.36 8.52
C GLY A 702 -8.35 -15.89 9.81
N SER A 703 -9.12 -15.11 10.54
CA SER A 703 -8.74 -14.56 11.82
C SER A 703 -9.78 -14.91 12.87
N PHE A 704 -9.34 -15.28 14.06
CA PHE A 704 -10.20 -15.48 15.21
C PHE A 704 -9.62 -14.78 16.42
N LYS A 705 -10.36 -13.80 16.96
CA LYS A 705 -9.87 -12.91 18.03
C LYS A 705 -8.51 -12.30 17.66
N LYS A 706 -7.48 -12.54 18.47
CA LYS A 706 -6.10 -12.02 18.30
C LYS A 706 -5.20 -12.91 17.44
N TYR A 707 -5.77 -13.89 16.74
CA TYR A 707 -5.01 -14.91 16.01
C TYR A 707 -5.36 -14.95 14.53
N ASN A 708 -4.36 -15.27 13.70
CA ASN A 708 -4.52 -15.72 12.33
C ASN A 708 -4.44 -17.24 12.30
N TYR A 709 -5.23 -17.87 11.43
CA TYR A 709 -5.20 -19.32 11.24
C TYR A 709 -5.33 -19.71 9.76
N ILE A 710 -4.79 -20.88 9.43
CA ILE A 710 -4.97 -21.57 8.16
C ILE A 710 -5.30 -23.03 8.47
N ILE A 711 -6.38 -23.54 7.89
CA ILE A 711 -6.77 -24.95 7.93
C ILE A 711 -6.42 -25.56 6.57
N PHE A 712 -5.62 -26.63 6.59
CA PHE A 712 -5.12 -27.34 5.42
C PHE A 712 -5.31 -28.85 5.57
N GLU A 713 -5.14 -29.56 4.45
CA GLU A 713 -5.05 -31.01 4.38
C GLU A 713 -4.09 -31.54 5.46
N LYS A 714 -4.52 -32.54 6.22
CA LYS A 714 -3.66 -33.22 7.18
C LYS A 714 -2.71 -34.14 6.41
N LEU A 715 -1.41 -33.99 6.64
CA LEU A 715 -0.36 -34.79 6.01
C LEU A 715 0.25 -35.81 7.00
N GLY A 716 1.12 -36.67 6.48
CA GLY A 716 1.86 -37.67 7.24
C GLY A 716 3.03 -37.08 8.03
N LYS A 717 4.12 -37.82 8.18
CA LYS A 717 5.32 -37.34 8.90
C LYS A 717 6.21 -36.50 7.99
N ASN A 718 7.00 -35.60 8.57
CA ASN A 718 8.08 -34.95 7.83
C ASN A 718 9.27 -35.89 7.63
N LEU A 719 10.05 -35.66 6.57
CA LEU A 719 11.17 -36.52 6.20
C LEU A 719 12.26 -36.55 7.28
N GLN A 720 12.46 -35.46 8.02
CA GLN A 720 13.44 -35.43 9.10
C GLN A 720 13.07 -36.40 10.23
N LEU A 721 11.80 -36.42 10.65
CA LEU A 721 11.29 -37.36 11.65
C LEU A 721 11.40 -38.81 11.15
N LEU A 722 11.02 -39.06 9.89
CA LEU A 722 11.13 -40.39 9.27
C LEU A 722 12.58 -40.89 9.20
N MET A 723 13.56 -39.99 8.97
CA MET A 723 14.98 -40.35 9.04
C MET A 723 15.39 -40.84 10.42
N TYR A 724 14.89 -40.20 11.49
CA TYR A 724 15.21 -40.56 12.86
C TYR A 724 14.53 -41.86 13.31
N GLU A 725 13.36 -42.20 12.75
CA GLU A 725 12.61 -43.40 13.12
C GLU A 725 13.00 -44.65 12.32
N LYS A 726 13.29 -44.54 11.01
CA LYS A 726 13.47 -45.72 10.14
C LYS A 726 14.80 -46.45 10.30
N ASN A 727 15.88 -45.79 10.74
CA ASN A 727 17.22 -46.38 10.65
C ASN A 727 18.20 -45.78 11.68
N ASP A 728 18.99 -46.62 12.35
CA ASP A 728 20.12 -46.20 13.20
C ASP A 728 21.12 -45.31 12.44
N LYS A 729 21.29 -45.56 11.14
CA LYS A 729 22.14 -44.76 10.25
C LYS A 729 21.54 -43.40 9.88
N LYS A 730 20.26 -43.17 10.21
CA LYS A 730 19.51 -41.93 9.93
C LYS A 730 19.58 -41.48 8.47
N SER A 731 19.54 -42.43 7.53
CA SER A 731 19.64 -42.15 6.08
C SER A 731 18.71 -43.06 5.27
N PHE A 732 18.35 -42.64 4.06
CA PHE A 732 17.49 -43.41 3.15
C PHE A 732 18.29 -44.09 2.03
N HIS A 733 17.66 -45.05 1.34
CA HIS A 733 18.21 -45.66 0.13
C HIS A 733 18.34 -44.60 -0.98
N HIS A 734 19.36 -44.69 -1.84
CA HIS A 734 19.63 -43.63 -2.83
C HIS A 734 18.49 -43.47 -3.85
N CYS A 735 17.83 -44.57 -4.25
CA CYS A 735 16.66 -44.51 -5.14
C CYS A 735 15.44 -43.80 -4.50
N VAL A 736 15.22 -43.98 -3.19
CA VAL A 736 14.18 -43.24 -2.43
C VAL A 736 14.50 -41.75 -2.42
N ILE A 737 15.77 -41.40 -2.20
CA ILE A 737 16.22 -40.00 -2.21
C ILE A 737 16.09 -39.39 -3.61
N ALA A 738 16.34 -40.19 -4.65
CA ALA A 738 16.15 -39.76 -6.03
C ALA A 738 14.67 -39.47 -6.33
N GLU A 739 13.73 -40.31 -5.85
CA GLU A 739 12.30 -40.04 -5.96
C GLU A 739 11.88 -38.77 -5.20
N ILE A 740 12.34 -38.59 -3.95
CA ILE A 740 12.09 -37.36 -3.19
C ILE A 740 12.60 -36.15 -3.97
N GLY A 741 13.83 -36.23 -4.48
CA GLY A 741 14.44 -35.17 -5.28
C GLY A 741 13.62 -34.85 -6.53
N HIS A 742 13.16 -35.87 -7.25
CA HIS A 742 12.37 -35.70 -8.47
C HIS A 742 11.10 -34.91 -8.20
N GLN A 743 10.32 -35.32 -7.19
CA GLN A 743 9.10 -34.63 -6.80
C GLN A 743 9.36 -33.21 -6.26
N LEU A 744 10.48 -32.97 -5.56
CA LEU A 744 10.86 -31.61 -5.12
C LEU A 744 11.18 -30.68 -6.29
N ILE A 745 11.85 -31.19 -7.33
CA ILE A 745 12.14 -30.42 -8.54
C ILE A 745 10.85 -30.09 -9.30
N GLU A 746 9.88 -31.01 -9.34
CA GLU A 746 8.54 -30.74 -9.89
C GLU A 746 7.79 -29.67 -9.08
N ALA A 747 7.79 -29.77 -7.75
CA ALA A 747 7.20 -28.76 -6.87
C ALA A 747 7.84 -27.38 -7.08
N LEU A 748 9.17 -27.30 -7.20
CA LEU A 748 9.87 -26.05 -7.47
C LEU A 748 9.56 -25.45 -8.83
N SER A 749 9.43 -26.29 -9.87
CA SER A 749 9.00 -25.83 -11.19
C SER A 749 7.65 -25.11 -11.11
N ILE A 750 6.69 -25.69 -10.38
CA ILE A 750 5.36 -25.10 -10.15
C ILE A 750 5.47 -23.77 -9.38
N LEU A 751 6.18 -23.76 -8.24
CA LEU A 751 6.30 -22.59 -7.37
C LEU A 751 7.00 -21.41 -8.07
N HIS A 752 8.10 -21.68 -8.77
CA HIS A 752 8.85 -20.66 -9.50
C HIS A 752 8.11 -20.16 -10.75
N THR A 753 7.29 -21.00 -11.38
CA THR A 753 6.38 -20.58 -12.45
C THR A 753 5.31 -19.63 -11.92
N ALA A 754 4.77 -19.90 -10.72
CA ALA A 754 3.85 -18.99 -10.02
C ALA A 754 4.53 -17.68 -9.53
N GLY A 755 5.85 -17.54 -9.66
CA GLY A 755 6.60 -16.31 -9.38
C GLY A 755 7.10 -16.17 -7.95
N TYR A 756 7.12 -17.25 -7.16
CA TYR A 756 7.54 -17.26 -5.77
C TYR A 756 8.76 -18.16 -5.55
N LEU A 757 9.60 -17.80 -4.58
CA LEU A 757 10.66 -18.61 -3.98
C LEU A 757 10.18 -19.15 -2.63
N HIS A 758 10.67 -20.31 -2.20
CA HIS A 758 10.39 -20.89 -0.89
C HIS A 758 11.33 -20.37 0.20
N ARG A 759 12.64 -20.40 -0.05
CA ARG A 759 13.72 -19.91 0.84
C ARG A 759 13.97 -20.66 2.15
N ASP A 760 13.31 -21.78 2.40
CA ASP A 760 13.53 -22.60 3.61
C ASP A 760 13.25 -24.10 3.38
N ILE A 761 13.73 -24.62 2.25
CA ILE A 761 13.58 -26.04 1.91
C ILE A 761 14.55 -26.86 2.73
N LYS A 762 14.00 -27.81 3.50
CA LYS A 762 14.72 -28.71 4.39
C LYS A 762 13.85 -29.95 4.68
N PRO A 763 14.41 -31.08 5.13
CA PRO A 763 13.64 -32.30 5.41
C PRO A 763 12.50 -32.13 6.42
N ASP A 764 12.57 -31.15 7.32
CA ASP A 764 11.52 -30.82 8.28
C ASP A 764 10.29 -30.16 7.62
N ASN A 765 10.49 -29.47 6.49
CA ASN A 765 9.45 -28.80 5.70
C ASN A 765 9.00 -29.64 4.49
N ILE A 766 9.35 -30.93 4.46
CA ILE A 766 8.94 -31.87 3.41
C ILE A 766 8.19 -33.01 4.10
N MET A 767 6.93 -33.19 3.75
CA MET A 767 6.05 -34.17 4.36
C MET A 767 5.61 -35.23 3.37
N VAL A 768 5.36 -36.44 3.84
CA VAL A 768 4.70 -37.49 3.04
C VAL A 768 3.18 -37.33 3.13
N GLY A 769 2.46 -37.71 2.08
CA GLY A 769 1.01 -37.78 2.13
C GLY A 769 0.49 -38.86 3.08
N LEU A 770 -0.81 -38.81 3.37
CA LEU A 770 -1.52 -39.92 3.99
C LEU A 770 -2.08 -40.83 2.91
N PRO A 771 -2.28 -42.14 3.17
CA PRO A 771 -2.95 -43.04 2.23
C PRO A 771 -4.29 -42.44 1.75
N PRO A 772 -4.58 -42.50 0.43
CA PRO A 772 -3.87 -43.21 -0.63
C PRO A 772 -2.75 -42.39 -1.33
N ASN A 773 -2.38 -41.22 -0.79
CA ASN A 773 -1.37 -40.30 -1.34
C ASN A 773 -0.01 -40.41 -0.62
N ASP A 774 0.25 -41.48 0.14
CA ASP A 774 1.51 -41.75 0.84
C ASP A 774 2.71 -41.94 -0.11
N ASN A 775 2.44 -42.13 -1.40
CA ASN A 775 3.45 -42.11 -2.44
C ASN A 775 3.88 -40.69 -2.89
N LYS A 776 3.23 -39.62 -2.40
CA LYS A 776 3.53 -38.23 -2.75
C LYS A 776 4.24 -37.52 -1.60
N ILE A 777 5.15 -36.63 -1.96
CA ILE A 777 5.70 -35.63 -1.05
C ILE A 777 5.02 -34.28 -1.23
N TYR A 778 4.97 -33.53 -0.13
CA TYR A 778 4.34 -32.23 -0.02
C TYR A 778 5.34 -31.24 0.57
N LEU A 779 5.52 -30.11 -0.09
CA LEU A 779 6.30 -28.99 0.41
C LEU A 779 5.39 -28.10 1.26
N ILE A 780 5.85 -27.76 2.46
CA ILE A 780 5.09 -26.98 3.43
C ILE A 780 5.90 -25.78 3.94
N ASP A 781 5.23 -24.90 4.69
CA ASP A 781 5.84 -23.78 5.40
C ASP A 781 6.37 -22.64 4.52
N PHE A 782 5.42 -21.98 3.84
CA PHE A 782 5.69 -20.85 2.95
C PHE A 782 5.83 -19.50 3.68
N GLY A 783 5.91 -19.50 5.02
CA GLY A 783 6.04 -18.29 5.83
C GLY A 783 7.31 -17.46 5.52
N MET A 784 8.31 -18.11 4.93
CA MET A 784 9.54 -17.49 4.44
C MET A 784 9.56 -17.25 2.95
N GLY A 785 8.47 -17.51 2.22
CA GLY A 785 8.43 -17.36 0.77
C GLY A 785 8.72 -15.93 0.30
N ARG A 786 8.94 -15.75 -1.00
CA ARG A 786 9.12 -14.42 -1.57
C ARG A 786 8.78 -14.38 -3.04
N ARG A 787 8.03 -13.37 -3.44
CA ARG A 787 7.74 -13.10 -4.84
C ARG A 787 8.94 -12.48 -5.55
N PHE A 788 9.39 -13.08 -6.66
CA PHE A 788 10.50 -12.58 -7.47
C PHE A 788 10.11 -12.16 -8.89
N LYS A 789 8.92 -12.55 -9.36
CA LYS A 789 8.32 -12.07 -10.63
C LYS A 789 7.17 -11.08 -10.37
N ASN A 790 7.01 -10.09 -11.23
CA ASN A 790 5.86 -9.20 -11.32
C ASN A 790 4.61 -9.94 -11.85
N PHE A 791 3.46 -9.26 -11.98
CA PHE A 791 2.20 -9.91 -12.41
C PHE A 791 2.20 -10.25 -13.91
N ASP A 792 2.92 -9.46 -14.69
CA ASP A 792 3.26 -9.64 -16.11
C ASP A 792 4.32 -10.75 -16.35
N GLY A 793 4.88 -11.34 -15.30
CA GLY A 793 5.95 -12.34 -15.38
C GLY A 793 7.37 -11.78 -15.45
N THR A 794 7.57 -10.46 -15.52
CA THR A 794 8.91 -9.83 -15.55
C THR A 794 9.62 -9.97 -14.19
N LEU A 795 10.95 -9.95 -14.18
CA LEU A 795 11.72 -10.05 -12.94
C LEU A 795 11.63 -8.74 -12.13
N ARG A 796 11.45 -8.84 -10.81
CA ARG A 796 11.54 -7.67 -9.92
C ARG A 796 12.99 -7.15 -9.88
N ILE A 797 13.20 -5.94 -10.39
CA ILE A 797 14.54 -5.32 -10.54
C ILE A 797 15.09 -4.79 -9.20
N ASN A 798 14.22 -4.37 -8.28
CA ASN A 798 14.60 -3.68 -7.05
C ASN A 798 15.41 -4.58 -6.10
N LYS A 799 16.74 -4.47 -6.17
CA LYS A 799 17.67 -5.07 -5.21
C LYS A 799 17.63 -4.28 -3.91
N ARG A 800 17.22 -4.94 -2.82
CA ARG A 800 17.28 -4.33 -1.47
C ARG A 800 18.72 -4.11 -1.05
N THR A 801 19.00 -2.96 -0.45
CA THR A 801 20.35 -2.59 0.04
C THR A 801 20.69 -3.20 1.41
N LYS A 802 19.68 -3.54 2.23
CA LYS A 802 19.84 -4.24 3.52
C LYS A 802 18.98 -5.51 3.54
N ILE A 803 19.60 -6.67 3.32
CA ILE A 803 18.94 -7.98 3.36
C ILE A 803 19.43 -8.70 4.61
N SER A 804 18.51 -9.18 5.46
CA SER A 804 18.84 -10.14 6.51
C SER A 804 18.53 -11.55 6.03
N PHE A 805 19.43 -12.49 6.38
CA PHE A 805 19.23 -13.90 6.11
C PHE A 805 17.94 -14.41 6.74
N ARG A 806 17.16 -15.17 5.96
CA ARG A 806 15.99 -15.92 6.41
C ARG A 806 16.10 -17.35 5.87
N GLY A 807 15.76 -18.33 6.71
CA GLY A 807 15.83 -19.76 6.42
C GLY A 807 16.76 -20.52 7.37
N THR A 808 17.02 -21.78 7.05
CA THR A 808 17.83 -22.68 7.89
C THR A 808 19.27 -22.73 7.40
N LYS A 809 20.20 -22.10 8.15
CA LYS A 809 21.59 -21.86 7.73
C LYS A 809 22.33 -23.09 7.19
N VAL A 810 22.10 -24.27 7.76
CA VAL A 810 22.79 -25.50 7.34
C VAL A 810 22.42 -25.94 5.92
N PHE A 811 21.18 -25.68 5.47
CA PHE A 811 20.66 -26.00 4.15
C PHE A 811 20.74 -24.83 3.15
N ALA A 812 20.82 -23.59 3.62
CA ALA A 812 20.84 -22.40 2.77
C ALA A 812 22.08 -22.31 1.85
N SER A 813 21.91 -21.77 0.65
CA SER A 813 23.03 -21.52 -0.28
C SER A 813 24.04 -20.50 0.28
N ASN A 814 25.28 -20.52 -0.23
CA ASN A 814 26.28 -19.50 0.13
C ASN A 814 25.83 -18.08 -0.27
N TRP A 815 25.04 -17.95 -1.34
CA TRP A 815 24.48 -16.69 -1.82
C TRP A 815 23.47 -16.10 -0.81
N ALA A 816 22.58 -16.93 -0.28
CA ALA A 816 21.65 -16.55 0.78
C ALA A 816 22.39 -16.17 2.08
N LEU A 817 23.41 -16.94 2.47
CA LEU A 817 24.22 -16.68 3.67
C LEU A 817 25.07 -15.39 3.56
N ALA A 818 25.40 -14.96 2.35
CA ALA A 818 26.05 -13.69 2.06
C ALA A 818 25.07 -12.50 2.00
N ASN A 819 23.79 -12.71 2.35
CA ASN A 819 22.73 -11.70 2.30
C ASN A 819 22.51 -11.11 0.90
N TYR A 820 22.75 -11.88 -0.16
CA TYR A 820 22.35 -11.48 -1.50
C TYR A 820 20.87 -11.82 -1.76
N GLU A 821 20.29 -11.12 -2.74
CA GLU A 821 18.91 -11.36 -3.15
C GLU A 821 18.81 -12.76 -3.77
N GLN A 822 18.00 -13.62 -3.13
CA GLN A 822 17.85 -15.02 -3.52
C GLN A 822 17.11 -15.16 -4.85
N LYS A 823 17.43 -16.22 -5.58
CA LYS A 823 16.92 -16.58 -6.90
C LYS A 823 16.40 -18.02 -6.89
N PRO A 824 15.69 -18.48 -7.95
CA PRO A 824 15.25 -19.88 -8.07
C PRO A 824 16.36 -20.92 -7.84
N TRP A 825 17.59 -20.58 -8.22
CA TRP A 825 18.76 -21.45 -8.02
C TRP A 825 19.09 -21.71 -6.54
N ASP A 826 18.74 -20.78 -5.64
CA ASP A 826 18.99 -20.94 -4.21
C ASP A 826 18.07 -22.00 -3.59
N ASP A 827 16.82 -22.10 -4.06
CA ASP A 827 15.89 -23.16 -3.67
C ASP A 827 16.37 -24.53 -4.19
N VAL A 828 16.89 -24.59 -5.42
CA VAL A 828 17.50 -25.82 -5.98
C VAL A 828 18.73 -26.25 -5.16
N ASN A 829 19.54 -25.30 -4.70
CA ASN A 829 20.67 -25.60 -3.80
C ASN A 829 20.19 -26.17 -2.45
N CYS A 830 19.09 -25.64 -1.89
CA CYS A 830 18.51 -26.18 -0.67
C CYS A 830 18.02 -27.63 -0.87
N VAL A 831 17.46 -27.96 -2.04
CA VAL A 831 17.11 -29.35 -2.41
C VAL A 831 18.36 -30.22 -2.42
N LEU A 832 19.41 -29.84 -3.16
CA LEU A 832 20.66 -30.61 -3.23
C LEU A 832 21.24 -30.92 -1.83
N LEU A 833 21.30 -29.93 -0.95
CA LEU A 833 21.84 -30.09 0.40
C LEU A 833 20.91 -30.92 1.30
N SER A 834 19.60 -30.86 1.09
CA SER A 834 18.64 -31.72 1.77
C SER A 834 18.79 -33.19 1.33
N LEU A 835 18.98 -33.45 0.04
CA LEU A 835 19.27 -34.79 -0.47
C LEU A 835 20.60 -35.32 0.08
N ALA A 836 21.63 -34.48 0.14
CA ALA A 836 22.94 -34.84 0.70
C ALA A 836 22.84 -35.21 2.19
N PHE A 837 22.02 -34.49 2.95
CA PHE A 837 21.74 -34.82 4.35
C PHE A 837 21.01 -36.16 4.47
N MET A 838 19.99 -36.42 3.65
CA MET A 838 19.27 -37.70 3.63
C MET A 838 20.14 -38.88 3.17
N LEU A 839 21.13 -38.62 2.31
CA LEU A 839 22.11 -39.61 1.85
C LEU A 839 23.14 -39.97 2.92
N ASN A 840 23.51 -39.04 3.80
CA ASN A 840 24.64 -39.26 4.71
C ASN A 840 24.23 -39.31 6.19
N GLY A 841 22.96 -39.01 6.49
CA GLY A 841 22.41 -38.87 7.83
C GLY A 841 22.87 -37.63 8.60
N THR A 842 23.83 -36.88 8.05
CA THR A 842 24.29 -35.59 8.57
C THR A 842 24.98 -34.77 7.48
N LEU A 843 25.37 -33.54 7.81
CA LEU A 843 26.22 -32.68 6.98
C LEU A 843 27.54 -32.41 7.73
N PRO A 844 28.70 -32.30 7.05
CA PRO A 844 30.00 -32.04 7.70
C PRO A 844 30.07 -30.74 8.54
N TRP A 845 29.17 -29.80 8.27
CA TRP A 845 29.02 -28.53 8.98
C TRP A 845 27.81 -28.48 9.92
N TRP A 846 27.12 -29.61 10.17
CA TRP A 846 25.92 -29.66 11.01
C TRP A 846 26.14 -29.00 12.37
N GLY A 847 27.20 -29.38 13.08
CA GLY A 847 27.57 -28.79 14.38
C GLY A 847 28.13 -27.35 14.32
N SER A 848 28.10 -26.68 13.17
CA SER A 848 28.55 -25.29 13.02
C SER A 848 27.39 -24.30 12.83
N TYR A 849 26.15 -24.71 13.10
CA TYR A 849 24.94 -23.90 12.88
C TYR A 849 24.92 -22.53 13.62
N CYS A 850 25.55 -22.43 14.80
CA CYS A 850 25.64 -21.18 15.56
C CYS A 850 26.64 -20.16 14.99
N ASP A 851 27.66 -20.61 14.25
CA ASP A 851 28.73 -19.76 13.72
C ASP A 851 28.67 -19.74 12.19
N THR A 852 28.05 -18.69 11.65
CA THR A 852 27.88 -18.51 10.20
C THR A 852 29.23 -18.53 9.46
N ARG A 853 30.31 -17.96 10.03
CA ARG A 853 31.62 -17.92 9.36
C ARG A 853 32.25 -19.31 9.28
N LYS A 854 32.22 -20.06 10.38
CA LYS A 854 32.73 -21.45 10.43
C LYS A 854 31.90 -22.37 9.54
N LEU A 855 30.57 -22.19 9.52
CA LEU A 855 29.66 -22.92 8.65
C LEU A 855 29.99 -22.68 7.17
N VAL A 856 30.14 -21.42 6.74
CA VAL A 856 30.46 -21.08 5.34
C VAL A 856 31.82 -21.68 4.93
N LYS A 857 32.86 -21.57 5.77
CA LYS A 857 34.18 -22.18 5.48
C LYS A 857 34.09 -23.69 5.30
N LYS A 858 33.34 -24.38 6.16
CA LYS A 858 33.12 -25.82 6.02
C LYS A 858 32.28 -26.17 4.78
N LYS A 859 31.24 -25.39 4.46
CA LYS A 859 30.45 -25.56 3.24
C LYS A 859 31.33 -25.46 2.00
N GLN A 860 32.17 -24.44 1.91
CA GLN A 860 33.12 -24.27 0.80
C GLN A 860 34.10 -25.45 0.69
N LYS A 861 34.55 -26.01 1.82
CA LYS A 861 35.50 -27.13 1.83
C LYS A 861 34.88 -28.48 1.46
N TYR A 862 33.67 -28.77 1.96
CA TYR A 862 33.10 -30.11 1.92
C TYR A 862 31.93 -30.28 0.94
N THR A 863 31.39 -29.21 0.35
CA THR A 863 30.32 -29.31 -0.66
C THR A 863 30.91 -29.72 -2.01
N ASN A 864 31.17 -31.01 -2.18
CA ASN A 864 31.76 -31.59 -3.37
C ASN A 864 31.05 -32.92 -3.74
N MET A 865 31.53 -33.58 -4.80
CA MET A 865 30.93 -34.83 -5.26
C MET A 865 31.06 -36.02 -4.29
N ASP A 866 31.97 -35.97 -3.31
CA ASP A 866 32.15 -37.05 -2.32
C ASP A 866 30.91 -37.20 -1.43
N MET A 867 30.15 -36.12 -1.22
CA MET A 867 28.87 -36.14 -0.51
C MET A 867 27.81 -37.00 -1.20
N PHE A 868 27.98 -37.26 -2.50
CA PHE A 868 27.02 -37.96 -3.35
C PHE A 868 27.57 -39.31 -3.83
N LYS A 869 28.60 -39.86 -3.18
CA LYS A 869 29.20 -41.16 -3.54
C LYS A 869 28.23 -42.34 -3.52
N ARG A 870 27.16 -42.24 -2.72
CA ARG A 870 26.08 -43.24 -2.62
C ARG A 870 25.09 -43.17 -3.79
N PHE A 871 25.04 -42.07 -4.53
CA PHE A 871 24.30 -42.03 -5.78
C PHE A 871 25.05 -42.81 -6.86
N GLY A 872 24.28 -43.50 -7.70
CA GLY A 872 24.72 -44.07 -8.94
C GLY A 872 25.09 -43.00 -9.98
N TYR A 873 25.21 -43.43 -11.23
CA TYR A 873 25.63 -42.54 -12.31
C TYR A 873 24.67 -41.37 -12.52
N ASN A 874 23.35 -41.61 -12.51
CA ASN A 874 22.35 -40.59 -12.83
C ASN A 874 22.18 -39.58 -11.67
N GLY A 875 22.18 -40.04 -10.43
CA GLY A 875 22.12 -39.18 -9.25
C GLY A 875 23.36 -38.29 -9.12
N ARG A 876 24.54 -38.82 -9.47
CA ARG A 876 25.77 -38.01 -9.53
C ARG A 876 25.77 -36.99 -10.67
N ARG A 877 25.11 -37.28 -11.80
CA ARG A 877 24.90 -36.27 -12.86
C ARG A 877 24.02 -35.11 -12.39
N PHE A 878 22.94 -35.40 -11.64
CA PHE A 878 22.13 -34.36 -11.01
C PHE A 878 22.97 -33.50 -10.05
N ALA A 879 23.70 -34.13 -9.13
CA ALA A 879 24.51 -33.41 -8.15
C ALA A 879 25.59 -32.55 -8.82
N SER A 880 26.30 -33.11 -9.81
CA SER A 880 27.31 -32.39 -10.60
C SER A 880 26.72 -31.19 -11.35
N TYR A 881 25.52 -31.33 -11.91
CA TYR A 881 24.83 -30.22 -12.57
C TYR A 881 24.55 -29.06 -11.61
N VAL A 882 23.99 -29.34 -10.42
CA VAL A 882 23.68 -28.30 -9.44
C VAL A 882 24.94 -27.68 -8.81
N LEU A 883 26.03 -28.45 -8.64
CA LEU A 883 27.29 -27.94 -8.10
C LEU A 883 28.06 -27.05 -9.11
N ASN A 884 28.06 -27.41 -10.40
CA ASN A 884 28.88 -26.74 -11.40
C ASN A 884 28.19 -25.55 -12.09
N PHE A 885 26.85 -25.53 -12.19
CA PHE A 885 26.13 -24.46 -12.90
C PHE A 885 25.78 -23.28 -11.99
N ILE A 886 26.78 -22.50 -11.58
CA ILE A 886 26.53 -21.34 -10.73
C ILE A 886 25.97 -20.17 -11.59
N HIS A 887 24.76 -19.69 -11.28
CA HIS A 887 24.21 -18.38 -11.69
C HIS A 887 23.59 -18.19 -13.09
N LYS A 888 23.06 -19.21 -13.77
CA LYS A 888 22.12 -18.94 -14.88
C LYS A 888 20.76 -18.49 -14.33
N ASN A 889 20.13 -17.50 -14.97
CA ASN A 889 18.77 -17.05 -14.60
C ASN A 889 17.69 -18.10 -14.90
N GLU A 890 18.00 -19.07 -15.77
CA GLU A 890 17.08 -20.11 -16.22
C GLU A 890 17.50 -21.47 -15.65
N VAL A 891 16.57 -22.10 -14.93
CA VAL A 891 16.77 -23.38 -14.26
C VAL A 891 16.18 -24.49 -15.12
N ASP A 892 17.00 -25.45 -15.53
CA ASP A 892 16.52 -26.62 -16.30
C ASP A 892 15.93 -27.70 -15.37
N TYR A 893 14.67 -27.50 -14.97
CA TYR A 893 13.93 -28.48 -14.15
C TYR A 893 13.77 -29.82 -14.87
N LYS A 894 13.64 -29.82 -16.21
CA LYS A 894 13.43 -31.05 -17.00
C LYS A 894 14.65 -31.95 -16.94
N TYR A 895 15.85 -31.39 -17.10
CA TYR A 895 17.11 -32.14 -17.01
C TYR A 895 17.32 -32.74 -15.61
N MET A 896 17.08 -31.95 -14.56
CA MET A 896 17.22 -32.41 -13.18
C MET A 896 16.24 -33.53 -12.84
N SER A 897 14.95 -33.37 -13.18
CA SER A 897 13.94 -34.41 -12.99
C SER A 897 14.28 -35.69 -13.74
N LYS A 898 14.77 -35.58 -14.99
CA LYS A 898 15.21 -36.75 -15.78
C LYS A 898 16.36 -37.51 -15.12
N CYS A 899 17.37 -36.80 -14.61
CA CYS A 899 18.49 -37.44 -13.91
C CYS A 899 18.02 -38.19 -12.66
N LEU A 900 17.12 -37.61 -11.88
CA LEU A 900 16.62 -38.22 -10.64
C LEU A 900 15.69 -39.40 -10.91
N LYS A 901 14.83 -39.30 -11.94
CA LYS A 901 13.97 -40.42 -12.36
C LYS A 901 14.80 -41.62 -12.85
N ASN A 902 15.81 -41.38 -13.69
CA ASN A 902 16.71 -42.44 -14.16
C ASN A 902 17.57 -43.05 -13.03
N GLU A 903 17.83 -42.32 -11.95
CA GLU A 903 18.50 -42.86 -10.77
C GLU A 903 17.58 -43.77 -9.97
N LYS A 904 16.31 -43.39 -9.80
CA LYS A 904 15.28 -44.23 -9.17
C LYS A 904 15.12 -45.56 -9.89
N GLU A 905 15.03 -45.53 -11.23
CA GLU A 905 14.79 -46.70 -12.10
C GLU A 905 15.92 -47.74 -12.08
N THR A 906 16.99 -47.52 -11.31
CA THR A 906 18.05 -48.52 -11.07
C THR A 906 17.63 -49.62 -10.09
N LEU A 907 16.56 -49.39 -9.31
CA LEU A 907 16.00 -50.38 -8.39
C LEU A 907 14.74 -50.98 -9.02
N ASP A 908 14.55 -52.29 -8.88
CA ASP A 908 13.32 -52.93 -9.32
C ASP A 908 12.11 -52.41 -8.53
N ARG A 909 10.93 -52.54 -9.14
CA ARG A 909 9.70 -51.93 -8.62
C ARG A 909 9.32 -52.45 -7.24
N GLU A 910 9.41 -53.76 -7.01
CA GLU A 910 9.00 -54.37 -5.73
C GLU A 910 9.92 -53.91 -4.59
N THR A 911 11.23 -53.94 -4.81
CA THR A 911 12.20 -53.46 -3.83
C THR A 911 12.03 -51.97 -3.57
N PHE A 912 11.79 -51.16 -4.62
CA PHE A 912 11.51 -49.73 -4.46
C PHE A 912 10.26 -49.46 -3.61
N GLU A 913 9.14 -50.11 -3.92
CA GLU A 913 7.88 -49.96 -3.18
C GLU A 913 8.05 -50.36 -1.71
N ALA A 914 8.83 -51.41 -1.42
CA ALA A 914 9.14 -51.79 -0.04
C ALA A 914 9.90 -50.68 0.71
N TYR A 915 10.92 -50.07 0.10
CA TYR A 915 11.61 -48.94 0.72
C TYR A 915 10.73 -47.69 0.85
N TRP A 916 9.87 -47.44 -0.14
CA TRP A 916 8.99 -46.28 -0.25
C TRP A 916 7.76 -46.36 0.66
N SER A 917 7.36 -47.55 1.11
CA SER A 917 6.15 -47.81 1.91
C SER A 917 6.03 -47.06 3.25
N TRP A 918 7.02 -46.23 3.64
CA TRP A 918 7.16 -45.50 4.91
C TRP A 918 6.94 -46.29 6.21
N ASP A 919 6.51 -47.55 6.13
CA ASP A 919 6.30 -48.48 7.23
C ASP A 919 7.64 -48.79 7.91
N LEU A 920 7.62 -48.83 9.24
CA LEU A 920 8.78 -49.19 10.06
C LEU A 920 9.12 -50.68 9.93
N ASN A 921 8.15 -51.52 9.55
CA ASN A 921 8.32 -52.96 9.39
C ASN A 921 8.71 -53.40 7.97
N TRP A 922 9.18 -52.47 7.12
CA TRP A 922 9.49 -52.73 5.70
C TRP A 922 10.49 -53.88 5.46
N THR A 923 11.38 -54.18 6.42
CA THR A 923 12.31 -55.32 6.33
C THR A 923 11.58 -56.67 6.28
N ASN A 924 10.38 -56.77 6.85
CA ASN A 924 9.58 -58.00 6.80
C ASN A 924 9.02 -58.27 5.40
N ASN A 925 8.87 -57.23 4.57
CA ASN A 925 8.38 -57.35 3.19
C ASN A 925 9.50 -57.72 2.19
N LEU A 926 10.77 -57.56 2.57
CA LEU A 926 11.94 -57.80 1.72
C LEU A 926 12.56 -59.17 1.96
N SER A 927 11.76 -60.24 2.09
CA SER A 927 12.27 -61.61 2.09
C SER A 927 12.89 -61.98 0.73
N ASN A 928 14.02 -61.36 0.39
CA ASN A 928 14.83 -61.61 -0.79
C ASN A 928 15.87 -62.69 -0.42
N PRO A 929 15.88 -63.86 -1.09
CA PRO A 929 16.77 -64.99 -0.77
C PRO A 929 18.27 -64.64 -0.74
N TYR A 930 18.70 -63.58 -1.42
CA TYR A 930 20.11 -63.19 -1.47
C TYR A 930 20.64 -62.59 -0.15
N GLU A 931 19.81 -61.86 0.62
CA GLU A 931 20.24 -61.36 1.94
C GLU A 931 20.29 -62.48 2.98
N ASN A 932 19.39 -63.47 2.92
CA ASN A 932 19.49 -64.64 3.78
C ASN A 932 20.78 -65.43 3.50
N ASN A 933 21.18 -65.56 2.23
CA ASN A 933 22.48 -66.17 1.89
C ASN A 933 23.67 -65.34 2.40
N MET A 934 23.62 -64.00 2.35
CA MET A 934 24.69 -63.14 2.87
C MET A 934 24.76 -63.16 4.41
N ILE A 935 23.61 -63.17 5.10
CA ILE A 935 23.53 -63.31 6.56
C ILE A 935 24.01 -64.71 6.97
N GLU A 936 23.64 -65.76 6.25
CA GLU A 936 24.10 -67.12 6.53
C GLU A 936 25.60 -67.30 6.22
N LEU A 937 26.09 -66.69 5.14
CA LEU A 937 27.53 -66.60 4.83
C LEU A 937 28.27 -65.88 5.95
N SER A 938 27.81 -64.71 6.40
CA SER A 938 28.45 -63.97 7.50
C SER A 938 28.45 -64.75 8.82
N LYS A 939 27.38 -65.50 9.13
CA LYS A 939 27.32 -66.40 10.29
C LYS A 939 28.26 -67.60 10.14
N LYS A 940 28.45 -68.13 8.92
CA LYS A 940 29.46 -69.17 8.65
C LYS A 940 30.89 -68.63 8.74
N THR A 941 31.16 -67.42 8.27
CA THR A 941 32.49 -66.79 8.39
C THR A 941 32.83 -66.50 9.85
N LEU A 942 31.87 -66.02 10.64
CA LEU A 942 32.08 -65.74 12.08
C LEU A 942 32.30 -67.01 12.92
N LYS A 943 31.79 -68.18 12.50
CA LYS A 943 32.12 -69.45 13.17
C LYS A 943 33.56 -69.91 12.97
N HIS A 944 34.27 -69.38 11.97
CA HIS A 944 35.67 -69.70 11.72
C HIS A 944 36.67 -68.69 12.30
N VAL A 945 36.20 -67.64 12.95
CA VAL A 945 37.09 -66.70 13.66
C VAL A 945 37.38 -67.27 15.04
N SER A 946 38.62 -67.70 15.26
CA SER A 946 39.06 -68.29 16.53
C SER A 946 38.82 -67.31 17.68
N LYS A 947 38.40 -67.83 18.83
CA LYS A 947 38.01 -67.09 20.05
C LYS A 947 39.03 -66.03 20.50
N LYS A 948 40.31 -66.15 20.11
CA LYS A 948 41.37 -65.19 20.43
C LYS A 948 41.26 -63.85 19.69
N GLU A 949 40.66 -63.79 18.50
CA GLU A 949 40.54 -62.52 17.78
C GLU A 949 39.33 -61.69 18.24
N THR A 950 38.31 -62.32 18.80
CA THR A 950 37.10 -61.63 19.25
C THR A 950 37.33 -60.79 20.52
N GLU A 951 38.27 -61.16 21.38
CA GLU A 951 38.61 -60.36 22.57
C GLU A 951 39.39 -59.08 22.23
N LYS A 952 40.12 -59.04 21.11
CA LYS A 952 40.87 -57.85 20.70
C LYS A 952 40.00 -56.73 20.14
N ILE A 953 38.76 -57.03 19.73
CA ILE A 953 37.83 -56.06 19.13
C ILE A 953 36.91 -55.42 20.19
N LYS A 954 36.85 -55.98 21.41
CA LYS A 954 36.05 -55.42 22.51
C LYS A 954 36.81 -54.47 23.44
N LEU A 955 38.13 -54.38 23.31
CA LEU A 955 38.95 -53.29 23.86
C LEU A 955 39.04 -52.17 22.83
#